data_AF-A0A661QE83-F1
#
_entry.id   AF-A0A661QE83-F1
#
_cell.length_a   1.000
_cell.length_b   1.000
_cell.length_c   1.000
_cell.angle_alpha   90.00
_cell.angle_beta   90.00
_cell.angle_gamma   90.00
#
_symmetry.space_group_name_H-M   'P 1'
#
loop_
_entity.id
_entity.type
_entity.pdbx_description
1 polymer ?
#
loop_
_entity_poly.entity_id
_entity_poly.type
_entity_poly.pdbx_seq_one_letter_code
_entity_poly.pdbx_strand_id
1 'polypeptide(L)'
;MQSAEKTTHPDDQSPWQEEEIHLSDYLNVLRRRKALFFAVFGIVFVLVALYTFLVTPIYQASATLHVRDEKGKVDLLGDLGFGQGSPIESEIEILKSRTNAEDVVRRLHLDWKVDKESPELSVQVGEFSSNSEEPVYLVKLTAEGRFDVLDSEDQLVGQGRSGELLQGEGIELLLTGLQGEKGDSFRLTLKSFNGTVRELRQQISASQKGKQTNIFGVTYPSSDPVEARDVVNTLVAVFLERSVTVKTQEASKSLEFIAGQMENVRLDLDTAEKQLESFKRNAGLVQLDTEAESFIEQLANTEAQLAALNVRKIQLDFAREALADALFEGENYTPSVMVDDPVVAGLAQKLIEYNVEKKALLVEYTPEHPALKALNQQVAEVQNRLLATYESNLLDIAQQQAGLYTELDRYEQQLKQLPEAERQLAQLIRQVQVNAEIYTFLLQKHEEARILRASTMGNIDIIDPAITPDKPIKPNKKKNLLLGIIVGLMLGVGVAFFREYMDDTLKDSEQVKQLLGVPALTTIPFLGDRSHSDADRAHTLVSQLDPKSPPAEAFRALRTAIHFSTIKQSKKVLLVASALPGEGKTTVSANLAVTLAQAGGRILVVGCDLRKPSLHEFFTGHKTPGLTEILVGDSDFDSAVNLAGASNVDFLSAGSSPPNPVELLGTETMSSLIDNLRERYDHIILDAPPLLPVTDAIVLSDLADMVLVVYELGRSNRKFTLSLRDKLADIQAPVAGCVLNDKSEKAAGYYGSYYGGYYGEDDQKKKRFWQRNG
;
A
#
# COMPACT_ATOMS: atom_id res chain seq x y z
N MET A 1 -38.34 61.06 31.70
CA MET A 1 -38.02 59.86 30.89
C MET A 1 -36.60 59.46 31.31
N GLN A 2 -36.53 58.58 32.32
CA GLN A 2 -36.12 57.17 32.19
C GLN A 2 -34.59 57.05 31.95
N SER A 3 -33.78 56.89 33.00
CA SER A 3 -33.50 55.65 33.76
C SER A 3 -32.63 54.65 33.00
N ALA A 4 -31.37 54.51 33.42
CA ALA A 4 -30.66 53.23 33.51
C ALA A 4 -29.29 53.43 34.19
N GLU A 5 -29.28 53.39 35.53
CA GLU A 5 -28.12 52.92 36.28
C GLU A 5 -27.86 51.47 35.88
N LYS A 6 -26.63 51.18 35.41
CA LYS A 6 -26.14 49.82 35.28
C LYS A 6 -25.24 49.54 36.47
N THR A 7 -25.79 48.80 37.42
CA THR A 7 -25.10 48.15 38.53
C THR A 7 -24.05 47.17 38.00
N THR A 8 -22.80 47.36 38.39
CA THR A 8 -21.73 46.38 38.21
C THR A 8 -21.81 45.35 39.34
N HIS A 9 -22.28 44.15 39.03
CA HIS A 9 -22.15 42.97 39.90
C HIS A 9 -20.68 42.48 39.90
N PRO A 10 -20.10 42.15 41.06
CA PRO A 10 -18.82 41.48 41.16
C PRO A 10 -19.07 39.96 41.22
N ASP A 11 -19.24 39.31 40.08
CA ASP A 11 -19.22 37.84 39.97
C ASP A 11 -19.12 37.46 38.49
N ASP A 12 -17.91 37.51 37.94
CA ASP A 12 -17.55 36.67 36.79
C ASP A 12 -16.02 36.59 36.66
N GLN A 13 -15.38 35.89 37.61
CA GLN A 13 -14.03 35.34 37.40
C GLN A 13 -14.17 33.87 37.07
N SER A 14 -14.27 33.58 35.78
CA SER A 14 -14.12 32.24 35.21
C SER A 14 -12.66 31.76 35.40
N PRO A 15 -12.39 30.66 36.13
CA PRO A 15 -11.05 30.13 36.32
C PRO A 15 -10.75 29.10 35.24
N TRP A 16 -10.64 29.54 33.98
CA TRP A 16 -10.08 28.72 32.91
C TRP A 16 -8.99 29.52 32.20
N GLN A 17 -7.83 29.65 32.86
CA GLN A 17 -6.60 29.89 32.11
C GLN A 17 -6.38 28.64 31.26
N GLU A 18 -6.53 28.78 29.95
CA GLU A 18 -6.10 27.77 28.99
C GLU A 18 -4.60 27.53 29.24
N GLU A 19 -4.23 26.34 29.71
CA GLU A 19 -2.84 25.92 29.77
C GLU A 19 -2.26 26.04 28.36
N GLU A 20 -1.33 26.98 28.16
CA GLU A 20 -0.58 27.08 26.92
C GLU A 20 0.18 25.77 26.71
N ILE A 21 -0.30 24.93 25.81
CA ILE A 21 0.32 23.65 25.51
C ILE A 21 1.68 23.92 24.88
N HIS A 22 2.76 23.70 25.64
CA HIS A 22 4.11 23.92 25.15
C HIS A 22 4.64 22.70 24.41
N LEU A 23 5.42 22.92 23.35
CA LEU A 23 6.07 21.86 22.58
C LEU A 23 6.96 20.94 23.45
N SER A 24 7.48 21.48 24.56
CA SER A 24 8.25 20.74 25.56
C SER A 24 7.47 19.59 26.19
N ASP A 25 6.15 19.70 26.32
CA ASP A 25 5.33 18.69 26.98
C ASP A 25 5.22 17.44 26.12
N TYR A 26 5.04 17.60 24.81
CA TYR A 26 5.07 16.51 23.84
C TYR A 26 6.43 15.79 23.79
N LEU A 27 7.53 16.55 23.84
CA LEU A 27 8.89 16.02 23.90
C LEU A 27 9.15 15.23 25.20
N ASN A 28 8.60 15.69 26.31
CA ASN A 28 8.70 15.01 27.61
C ASN A 28 7.95 13.68 27.60
N VAL A 29 6.77 13.61 26.99
CA VAL A 29 6.01 12.34 26.82
C VAL A 29 6.84 11.31 26.04
N LEU A 30 7.40 11.71 24.90
CA LEU A 30 8.25 10.83 24.10
C LEU A 30 9.50 10.38 24.86
N ARG A 31 10.12 11.29 25.64
CA ARG A 31 11.29 10.96 26.46
C ARG A 31 10.95 9.95 27.57
N ARG A 32 9.78 10.10 28.22
CA ARG A 32 9.29 9.18 29.26
C ARG A 32 8.98 7.78 28.70
N ARG A 33 8.44 7.70 27.48
CA ARG A 33 8.02 6.45 26.83
C ARG A 33 8.98 5.97 25.72
N LYS A 34 10.23 6.46 25.70
CA LYS A 34 11.22 6.17 24.64
C LYS A 34 11.39 4.67 24.34
N ALA A 35 11.38 3.82 25.37
CA ALA A 35 11.54 2.38 25.19
C ALA A 35 10.38 1.76 24.40
N LEU A 36 9.15 2.21 24.68
CA LEU A 36 7.95 1.75 24.00
C LEU A 36 7.88 2.30 22.57
N PHE A 37 8.23 3.57 22.38
CA PHE A 37 8.38 4.19 21.06
C PHE A 37 9.36 3.39 20.17
N PHE A 38 10.58 3.14 20.64
CA PHE A 38 11.60 2.42 19.87
C PHE A 38 11.25 0.94 19.67
N ALA A 39 10.57 0.29 20.62
CA ALA A 39 10.12 -1.09 20.48
C ALA A 39 9.08 -1.23 19.36
N VAL A 40 8.04 -0.37 19.36
CA VAL A 40 6.99 -0.38 18.32
C VAL A 40 7.59 -0.05 16.95
N PHE A 41 8.42 0.99 16.88
CA PHE A 41 9.14 1.34 15.65
C PHE A 41 9.97 0.16 15.13
N GLY A 42 10.77 -0.48 15.99
CA GLY A 42 11.63 -1.59 15.63
C GLY A 42 10.85 -2.80 15.11
N ILE A 43 9.75 -3.16 15.77
CA ILE A 43 8.88 -4.28 15.33
C ILE A 43 8.30 -4.01 13.94
N VAL A 44 7.70 -2.82 13.74
CA VAL A 44 7.09 -2.46 12.45
C VAL A 44 8.15 -2.44 11.35
N PHE A 45 9.31 -1.83 11.61
CA PHE A 45 10.40 -1.76 10.65
C PHE A 45 10.93 -3.15 10.27
N VAL A 46 11.15 -4.03 11.26
CA VAL A 46 11.63 -5.40 11.03
C VAL A 46 10.61 -6.20 10.22
N LEU A 47 9.31 -6.08 10.52
CA LEU A 47 8.26 -6.75 9.75
C LEU A 47 8.22 -6.29 8.29
N VAL A 48 8.29 -4.97 8.04
CA VAL A 48 8.31 -4.40 6.69
C VAL A 48 9.57 -4.81 5.93
N ALA A 49 10.72 -4.80 6.59
CA ALA A 49 11.98 -5.26 6.01
C ALA A 49 11.89 -6.76 5.65
N LEU A 50 11.48 -7.60 6.60
CA LEU A 50 11.33 -9.04 6.40
C LEU A 50 10.38 -9.36 5.24
N TYR A 51 9.22 -8.73 5.19
CA TYR A 51 8.30 -8.84 4.05
C TYR A 51 8.97 -8.42 2.73
N THR A 52 9.66 -7.29 2.71
CA THR A 52 10.32 -6.75 1.50
C THR A 52 11.43 -7.64 0.96
N PHE A 53 12.13 -8.39 1.83
CA PHE A 53 13.20 -9.30 1.43
C PHE A 53 12.74 -10.73 1.13
N LEU A 54 11.55 -11.14 1.61
CA LEU A 54 10.98 -12.46 1.36
C LEU A 54 10.09 -12.54 0.10
N VAL A 55 9.50 -11.42 -0.33
CA VAL A 55 8.64 -11.40 -1.52
C VAL A 55 9.47 -11.66 -2.78
N THR A 56 8.92 -12.50 -3.67
CA THR A 56 9.57 -12.86 -4.93
C THR A 56 9.83 -11.62 -5.81
N PRO A 57 11.05 -11.48 -6.37
CA PRO A 57 11.37 -10.38 -7.25
C PRO A 57 10.61 -10.53 -8.58
N ILE A 58 10.00 -9.45 -9.03
CA ILE A 58 9.32 -9.39 -10.34
C ILE A 58 10.17 -8.55 -11.27
N TYR A 59 10.49 -9.11 -12.42
CA TYR A 59 11.23 -8.52 -13.52
C TYR A 59 10.26 -8.07 -14.62
N GLN A 60 10.66 -7.09 -15.42
CA GLN A 60 9.83 -6.60 -16.52
C GLN A 60 10.70 -6.38 -17.74
N ALA A 61 10.33 -7.01 -18.85
CA ALA A 61 10.96 -6.76 -20.14
C ALA A 61 10.09 -5.80 -20.97
N SER A 62 10.71 -5.09 -21.90
CA SER A 62 10.03 -4.13 -22.77
C SER A 62 10.61 -4.14 -24.17
N ALA A 63 9.74 -4.08 -25.17
CA ALA A 63 10.11 -3.82 -26.57
C ALA A 63 9.42 -2.54 -27.05
N THR A 64 10.06 -1.84 -27.98
CA THR A 64 9.57 -0.61 -28.59
C THR A 64 9.39 -0.82 -30.08
N LEU A 65 8.18 -0.55 -30.60
CA LEU A 65 7.84 -0.66 -32.01
C LEU A 65 7.47 0.71 -32.57
N HIS A 66 7.82 0.93 -33.84
CA HIS A 66 7.47 2.11 -34.61
C HIS A 66 6.58 1.74 -35.79
N VAL A 67 5.42 2.37 -35.88
CA VAL A 67 4.52 2.28 -37.02
C VAL A 67 4.87 3.40 -37.98
N ARG A 68 5.29 3.10 -39.21
CA ARG A 68 5.60 4.15 -40.19
C ARG A 68 4.31 4.81 -40.68
N ASP A 69 4.28 6.14 -40.68
CA ASP A 69 3.26 6.90 -41.41
C ASP A 69 3.55 6.83 -42.92
N GLU A 70 2.58 6.43 -43.72
CA GLU A 70 2.67 6.38 -45.19
C GLU A 70 2.63 7.78 -45.85
N LYS A 71 2.55 8.86 -45.06
CA LYS A 71 2.46 10.26 -45.50
C LYS A 71 3.63 10.75 -46.36
N GLY A 72 4.69 9.95 -46.54
CA GLY A 72 5.91 10.33 -47.25
C GLY A 72 6.03 9.89 -48.70
N LYS A 73 5.11 9.11 -49.27
CA LYS A 73 5.22 8.64 -50.68
C LYS A 73 4.04 9.08 -51.55
N VAL A 74 4.28 10.21 -52.21
CA VAL A 74 3.73 10.66 -53.51
C VAL A 74 2.22 10.97 -53.56
N ASP A 75 1.98 12.26 -53.73
CA ASP A 75 0.77 13.02 -54.12
C ASP A 75 -0.07 12.47 -55.30
N LEU A 76 0.29 11.30 -55.87
CA LEU A 76 -0.50 10.59 -56.89
C LEU A 76 -1.44 9.50 -56.29
N LEU A 77 -1.19 9.04 -55.07
CA LEU A 77 -1.96 7.95 -54.44
C LEU A 77 -3.04 8.42 -53.47
N GLY A 78 -3.11 9.73 -53.19
CA GLY A 78 -4.10 10.33 -52.28
C GLY A 78 -5.53 10.32 -52.82
N ASP A 79 -5.70 10.19 -54.15
CA ASP A 79 -7.00 10.22 -54.83
C ASP A 79 -7.70 8.85 -54.84
N LEU A 80 -7.04 7.80 -54.33
CA LEU A 80 -7.55 6.41 -54.30
C LEU A 80 -7.85 5.90 -52.88
N GLY A 81 -7.78 6.74 -51.85
CA GLY A 81 -8.20 6.38 -50.48
C GLY A 81 -7.32 5.34 -49.74
N PHE A 82 -6.28 4.78 -50.35
CA PHE A 82 -5.46 3.69 -49.77
C PHE A 82 -4.35 4.15 -48.79
N GLY A 83 -4.20 5.43 -48.49
CA GLY A 83 -3.02 5.99 -47.80
C GLY A 83 -3.18 6.44 -46.34
N GLN A 84 -4.29 6.15 -45.66
CA GLN A 84 -4.41 6.44 -44.22
C GLN A 84 -4.09 5.19 -43.39
N GLY A 85 -2.86 5.13 -42.87
CA GLY A 85 -2.43 4.09 -41.93
C GLY A 85 -3.40 3.92 -40.76
N SER A 86 -3.55 2.68 -40.29
CA SER A 86 -4.39 2.36 -39.13
C SER A 86 -3.92 3.14 -37.89
N PRO A 87 -4.83 3.71 -37.07
CA PRO A 87 -4.45 4.36 -35.83
C PRO A 87 -3.61 3.42 -34.95
N ILE A 88 -2.58 3.95 -34.29
CA ILE A 88 -1.66 3.18 -33.43
C ILE A 88 -2.43 2.41 -32.35
N GLU A 89 -3.55 2.97 -31.88
CA GLU A 89 -4.46 2.34 -30.94
C GLU A 89 -5.03 1.01 -31.48
N SER A 90 -5.35 0.94 -32.77
CA SER A 90 -5.81 -0.30 -33.41
C SER A 90 -4.72 -1.36 -33.45
N GLU A 91 -3.48 -0.98 -33.78
CA GLU A 91 -2.32 -1.89 -33.80
C GLU A 91 -2.01 -2.42 -32.38
N ILE A 92 -2.11 -1.57 -31.35
CA ILE A 92 -1.96 -1.98 -29.94
C ILE A 92 -3.01 -3.03 -29.54
N GLU A 93 -4.26 -2.85 -29.95
CA GLU A 93 -5.35 -3.78 -29.63
C GLU A 93 -5.27 -5.10 -30.43
N ILE A 94 -4.77 -5.07 -31.67
CA ILE A 94 -4.48 -6.28 -32.45
C ILE A 94 -3.36 -7.06 -31.79
N LEU A 95 -2.29 -6.40 -31.32
CA LEU A 95 -1.20 -7.05 -30.62
C LEU A 95 -1.69 -7.78 -29.35
N LYS A 96 -2.60 -7.18 -28.58
CA LYS A 96 -3.23 -7.78 -27.37
C LYS A 96 -4.33 -8.81 -27.67
N SER A 97 -4.57 -9.13 -28.95
CA SER A 97 -5.60 -10.08 -29.35
C SER A 97 -5.39 -11.44 -28.69
N ARG A 98 -6.51 -12.14 -28.47
CA ARG A 98 -6.47 -13.48 -27.87
C ARG A 98 -5.67 -14.45 -28.71
N THR A 99 -5.80 -14.38 -30.03
CA THR A 99 -5.12 -15.32 -30.92
C THR A 99 -3.60 -15.18 -30.89
N ASN A 100 -3.09 -13.94 -30.81
CA ASN A 100 -1.64 -13.74 -30.62
C ASN A 100 -1.17 -14.29 -29.27
N ALA A 101 -1.96 -14.12 -28.21
CA ALA A 101 -1.63 -14.69 -26.90
C ALA A 101 -1.67 -16.22 -26.89
N GLU A 102 -2.61 -16.85 -27.60
CA GLU A 102 -2.65 -18.32 -27.78
C GLU A 102 -1.40 -18.83 -28.49
N ASP A 103 -0.98 -18.17 -29.56
CA ASP A 103 0.23 -18.53 -30.30
C ASP A 103 1.50 -18.35 -29.45
N VAL A 104 1.57 -17.32 -28.61
CA VAL A 104 2.69 -17.14 -27.67
C VAL A 104 2.72 -18.25 -26.63
N VAL A 105 1.58 -18.61 -26.02
CA VAL A 105 1.50 -19.72 -25.06
C VAL A 105 1.94 -21.02 -25.71
N ARG A 106 1.53 -21.29 -26.95
CA ARG A 106 1.93 -22.50 -27.70
C ARG A 106 3.42 -22.51 -28.05
N ARG A 107 3.99 -21.40 -28.52
CA ARG A 107 5.40 -21.32 -28.95
C ARG A 107 6.38 -21.36 -27.78
N LEU A 108 6.00 -20.81 -26.63
CA LEU A 108 6.83 -20.78 -25.44
C LEU A 108 6.48 -21.87 -24.42
N HIS A 109 5.44 -22.67 -24.70
CA HIS A 109 4.96 -23.73 -23.82
C HIS A 109 4.74 -23.26 -22.38
N LEU A 110 4.07 -22.10 -22.23
CA LEU A 110 3.81 -21.47 -20.91
C LEU A 110 2.73 -22.21 -20.09
N ASP A 111 2.08 -23.19 -20.72
CA ASP A 111 1.03 -24.02 -20.16
C ASP A 111 1.57 -25.17 -19.30
N TRP A 112 2.89 -25.34 -19.17
CA TRP A 112 3.47 -26.24 -18.17
C TRP A 112 4.60 -25.60 -17.37
N LYS A 113 4.84 -26.12 -16.17
CA LYS A 113 5.92 -25.68 -15.28
C LYS A 113 6.75 -26.87 -14.81
N VAL A 114 8.08 -26.69 -14.85
CA VAL A 114 9.07 -27.66 -14.38
C VAL A 114 9.72 -27.10 -13.11
N ASP A 115 9.35 -27.65 -11.95
CA ASP A 115 9.97 -27.31 -10.67
C ASP A 115 11.01 -28.37 -10.30
N LYS A 116 12.30 -28.05 -10.52
CA LYS A 116 13.42 -28.96 -10.25
C LYS A 116 13.73 -28.97 -8.75
N GLU A 117 13.78 -30.16 -8.14
CA GLU A 117 14.25 -30.29 -6.74
C GLU A 117 15.78 -30.32 -6.67
N SER A 118 16.43 -30.78 -7.74
CA SER A 118 17.89 -30.83 -7.89
C SER A 118 18.38 -29.76 -8.88
N PRO A 119 19.19 -28.76 -8.46
CA PRO A 119 19.63 -27.65 -9.32
C PRO A 119 20.46 -28.06 -10.53
N GLU A 120 21.19 -29.18 -10.42
CA GLU A 120 22.10 -29.70 -11.46
C GLU A 120 21.36 -30.50 -12.55
N LEU A 121 20.07 -30.81 -12.33
CA LEU A 121 19.25 -31.55 -13.28
C LEU A 121 18.93 -30.71 -14.52
N SER A 122 19.32 -31.18 -15.70
CA SER A 122 18.90 -30.62 -16.99
C SER A 122 17.79 -31.48 -17.59
N VAL A 123 16.70 -30.83 -18.03
CA VAL A 123 15.58 -31.49 -18.70
C VAL A 123 14.89 -30.50 -19.63
N GLN A 124 14.51 -30.97 -20.81
CA GLN A 124 13.65 -30.26 -21.76
C GLN A 124 12.37 -31.07 -21.99
N VAL A 125 11.23 -30.44 -21.78
CA VAL A 125 9.93 -31.05 -22.07
C VAL A 125 9.60 -30.75 -23.53
N GLY A 126 9.48 -31.80 -24.34
CA GLY A 126 9.10 -31.68 -25.76
C GLY A 126 7.58 -31.70 -25.94
N GLU A 127 6.90 -32.60 -25.23
CA GLU A 127 5.44 -32.76 -25.28
C GLU A 127 4.95 -33.16 -23.90
N PHE A 128 3.87 -32.54 -23.44
CA PHE A 128 3.25 -32.88 -22.16
C PHE A 128 1.74 -32.60 -22.23
N SER A 129 0.96 -33.68 -22.17
CA SER A 129 -0.50 -33.63 -22.12
C SER A 129 -0.99 -34.51 -20.98
N SER A 130 -2.09 -34.11 -20.33
CA SER A 130 -2.70 -34.86 -19.24
C SER A 130 -4.22 -34.69 -19.23
N ASN A 131 -4.92 -35.78 -18.92
CA ASN A 131 -6.37 -35.81 -18.73
C ASN A 131 -6.79 -35.75 -17.25
N SER A 132 -5.83 -35.57 -16.33
CA SER A 132 -6.09 -35.49 -14.88
C SER A 132 -6.73 -34.14 -14.50
N GLU A 133 -7.60 -34.15 -13.48
CA GLU A 133 -8.16 -32.92 -12.89
C GLU A 133 -7.09 -32.10 -12.14
N GLU A 134 -6.09 -32.78 -11.55
CA GLU A 134 -4.90 -32.19 -10.94
C GLU A 134 -3.64 -32.72 -11.63
N PRO A 135 -3.22 -32.12 -12.75
CA PRO A 135 -2.13 -32.63 -13.57
C PRO A 135 -0.75 -32.23 -12.99
N VAL A 136 -0.48 -32.71 -11.77
CA VAL A 136 0.81 -32.58 -11.09
C VAL A 136 1.48 -33.95 -11.03
N TYR A 137 2.69 -34.04 -11.59
CA TYR A 137 3.43 -35.29 -11.67
C TYR A 137 4.85 -35.12 -11.13
N LEU A 138 5.29 -36.07 -10.30
CA LEU A 138 6.67 -36.16 -9.83
C LEU A 138 7.45 -37.11 -10.74
N VAL A 139 8.45 -36.58 -11.44
CA VAL A 139 9.34 -37.38 -12.28
C VAL A 139 10.62 -37.67 -11.52
N LYS A 140 10.96 -38.95 -11.36
CA LYS A 140 12.14 -39.41 -10.60
C LYS A 140 13.08 -40.23 -11.49
N LEU A 141 14.36 -39.86 -11.53
CA LEU A 141 15.38 -40.55 -12.31
C LEU A 141 15.76 -41.87 -11.65
N THR A 142 15.59 -42.98 -12.37
CA THR A 142 15.90 -44.33 -11.87
C THR A 142 17.24 -44.87 -12.38
N ALA A 143 17.69 -44.39 -13.54
CA ALA A 143 18.99 -44.64 -14.14
C ALA A 143 19.29 -43.53 -15.18
N GLU A 144 20.50 -43.52 -15.75
CA GLU A 144 20.86 -42.59 -16.82
C GLU A 144 19.85 -42.68 -17.98
N GLY A 145 19.16 -41.56 -18.26
CA GLY A 145 18.13 -41.47 -19.28
C GLY A 145 16.83 -42.24 -19.01
N ARG A 146 16.60 -42.77 -17.80
CA ARG A 146 15.34 -43.45 -17.42
C ARG A 146 14.67 -42.76 -16.24
N PHE A 147 13.35 -42.68 -16.29
CA PHE A 147 12.57 -42.00 -15.26
C PHE A 147 11.24 -42.70 -14.99
N ASP A 148 10.79 -42.58 -13.75
CA ASP A 148 9.46 -42.97 -13.30
C ASP A 148 8.61 -41.71 -13.14
N VAL A 149 7.35 -41.77 -13.55
CA VAL A 149 6.38 -40.67 -13.40
C VAL A 149 5.34 -41.09 -12.36
N LEU A 150 5.24 -40.30 -11.31
CA LEU A 150 4.32 -40.50 -10.19
C LEU A 150 3.26 -39.40 -10.22
N ASP A 151 2.01 -39.69 -9.86
CA ASP A 151 0.95 -38.68 -9.70
C ASP A 151 1.03 -37.96 -8.34
N SER A 152 0.05 -37.12 -8.04
CA SER A 152 -0.06 -36.38 -6.78
C SER A 152 -0.28 -37.27 -5.54
N GLU A 153 -0.65 -38.54 -5.72
CA GLU A 153 -0.83 -39.54 -4.66
C GLU A 153 0.38 -40.49 -4.54
N ASP A 154 1.51 -40.18 -5.19
CA ASP A 154 2.71 -41.03 -5.29
C ASP A 154 2.45 -42.39 -5.98
N GLN A 155 1.39 -42.52 -6.80
CA GLN A 155 1.15 -43.72 -7.59
C GLN A 155 1.91 -43.67 -8.91
N LEU A 156 2.48 -44.80 -9.33
CA LEU A 156 3.25 -44.90 -10.58
C LEU A 156 2.31 -44.87 -11.79
N VAL A 157 2.39 -43.80 -12.58
CA VAL A 157 1.57 -43.57 -13.79
C VAL A 157 2.25 -44.11 -15.04
N GLY A 158 3.59 -44.19 -15.04
CA GLY A 158 4.37 -44.74 -16.15
C GLY A 158 5.88 -44.70 -15.94
N GLN A 159 6.61 -45.46 -16.75
CA GLN A 159 8.08 -45.45 -16.79
C GLN A 159 8.55 -45.09 -18.20
N GLY A 160 9.37 -44.04 -18.32
CA GLY A 160 9.82 -43.50 -19.59
C GLY A 160 11.34 -43.50 -19.77
N ARG A 161 11.76 -43.21 -21.00
CA ARG A 161 13.16 -43.01 -21.37
C ARG A 161 13.32 -41.67 -22.07
N SER A 162 14.46 -41.01 -21.88
CA SER A 162 14.72 -39.74 -22.54
C SER A 162 14.77 -39.93 -24.06
N GLY A 163 14.06 -39.07 -24.80
CA GLY A 163 13.92 -39.12 -26.25
C GLY A 163 12.79 -40.01 -26.77
N GLU A 164 12.11 -40.76 -25.91
CA GLU A 164 10.94 -41.59 -26.26
C GLU A 164 9.67 -40.95 -25.67
N LEU A 165 8.58 -40.94 -26.46
CA LEU A 165 7.26 -40.47 -25.99
C LEU A 165 6.67 -41.53 -25.05
N LEU A 166 6.51 -41.17 -23.77
CA LEU A 166 5.81 -41.96 -22.78
C LEU A 166 4.31 -41.76 -22.94
N GLN A 167 3.56 -42.84 -23.15
CA GLN A 167 2.09 -42.87 -23.05
C GLN A 167 1.72 -43.68 -21.81
N GLY A 168 1.46 -43.00 -20.69
CA GLY A 168 1.02 -43.59 -19.42
C GLY A 168 -0.51 -43.56 -19.26
N GLU A 169 -1.01 -43.88 -18.07
CA GLU A 169 -2.46 -43.79 -17.78
C GLU A 169 -2.95 -42.34 -17.77
N GLY A 170 -3.37 -41.83 -18.94
CA GLY A 170 -3.92 -40.49 -19.09
C GLY A 170 -2.89 -39.35 -19.16
N ILE A 171 -1.61 -39.68 -19.37
CA ILE A 171 -0.51 -38.72 -19.57
C ILE A 171 0.29 -39.08 -20.83
N GLU A 172 0.61 -38.07 -21.65
CA GLU A 172 1.63 -38.18 -22.69
C GLU A 172 2.80 -37.25 -22.34
N LEU A 173 4.02 -37.78 -22.33
CA LEU A 173 5.20 -37.04 -21.91
C LEU A 173 6.42 -37.39 -22.74
N LEU A 174 7.04 -36.39 -23.37
CA LEU A 174 8.31 -36.50 -24.06
C LEU A 174 9.36 -35.65 -23.33
N LEU A 175 10.36 -36.31 -22.77
CA LEU A 175 11.50 -35.64 -22.12
C LEU A 175 12.76 -35.81 -22.97
N THR A 176 13.40 -34.70 -23.33
CA THR A 176 14.67 -34.67 -24.06
C THR A 176 15.77 -34.01 -23.23
N GLY A 177 17.02 -34.31 -23.55
CA GLY A 177 18.17 -33.69 -22.88
C GLY A 177 18.24 -33.95 -21.37
N LEU A 178 17.69 -35.08 -20.90
CA LEU A 178 17.66 -35.45 -19.49
C LEU A 178 19.08 -35.80 -19.00
N GLN A 179 19.68 -34.94 -18.17
CA GLN A 179 20.98 -35.16 -17.53
C GLN A 179 20.85 -34.96 -16.02
N GLY A 180 21.14 -36.00 -15.24
CA GLY A 180 21.06 -36.00 -13.78
C GLY A 180 21.52 -37.34 -13.20
N GLU A 181 21.67 -37.38 -11.88
CA GLU A 181 22.04 -38.58 -11.15
C GLU A 181 20.81 -39.44 -10.78
N LYS A 182 21.05 -40.71 -10.47
CA LYS A 182 19.99 -41.62 -10.00
C LYS A 182 19.45 -41.10 -8.66
N GLY A 183 18.15 -40.82 -8.63
CA GLY A 183 17.47 -40.29 -7.45
C GLY A 183 17.02 -38.84 -7.60
N ASP A 184 17.52 -38.12 -8.60
CA ASP A 184 17.07 -36.75 -8.89
C ASP A 184 15.59 -36.74 -9.27
N SER A 185 14.88 -35.70 -8.83
CA SER A 185 13.46 -35.52 -9.08
C SER A 185 13.11 -34.09 -9.46
N PHE A 186 12.00 -33.97 -10.19
CA PHE A 186 11.38 -32.69 -10.50
C PHE A 186 9.87 -32.85 -10.65
N ARG A 187 9.14 -31.76 -10.40
CA ARG A 187 7.68 -31.73 -10.52
C ARG A 187 7.29 -31.09 -11.85
N LEU A 188 6.40 -31.75 -12.58
CA LEU A 188 5.72 -31.25 -13.76
C LEU A 188 4.31 -30.84 -13.38
N THR A 189 3.94 -29.60 -13.69
CA THR A 189 2.57 -29.10 -13.50
C THR A 189 2.02 -28.64 -14.83
N LEU A 190 0.88 -29.17 -15.27
CA LEU A 190 0.15 -28.65 -16.42
C LEU A 190 -0.86 -27.59 -15.94
N LYS A 191 -0.75 -26.38 -16.48
CA LYS A 191 -1.70 -25.30 -16.24
C LYS A 191 -2.81 -25.37 -17.29
N SER A 192 -3.99 -24.86 -16.94
CA SER A 192 -5.06 -24.69 -17.94
C SER A 192 -4.58 -23.79 -19.07
N PHE A 193 -4.63 -24.26 -20.32
CA PHE A 193 -4.28 -23.46 -21.50
C PHE A 193 -5.06 -22.14 -21.53
N ASN A 194 -6.39 -22.20 -21.36
CA ASN A 194 -7.25 -21.03 -21.32
C ASN A 194 -6.96 -20.09 -20.14
N GLY A 195 -6.60 -20.66 -18.98
CA GLY A 195 -6.20 -19.89 -17.80
C GLY A 195 -4.90 -19.13 -18.06
N THR A 196 -3.90 -19.80 -18.62
CA THR A 196 -2.58 -19.24 -18.96
C THR A 196 -2.70 -18.14 -20.01
N VAL A 197 -3.50 -18.34 -21.06
CA VAL A 197 -3.79 -17.29 -22.07
C VAL A 197 -4.45 -16.07 -21.43
N ARG A 198 -5.39 -16.27 -20.49
CA ARG A 198 -6.04 -15.16 -19.79
C ARG A 198 -5.06 -14.39 -18.91
N GLU A 199 -4.23 -15.09 -18.14
CA GLU A 199 -3.21 -14.50 -17.28
C GLU A 199 -2.18 -13.71 -18.11
N LEU A 200 -1.67 -14.30 -19.19
CA LEU A 200 -0.74 -13.67 -20.12
C LEU A 200 -1.31 -12.35 -20.65
N ARG A 201 -2.56 -12.36 -21.14
CA ARG A 201 -3.23 -11.14 -21.66
C ARG A 201 -3.42 -10.06 -20.61
N GLN A 202 -3.72 -10.42 -19.37
CA GLN A 202 -3.88 -9.45 -18.26
C GLN A 202 -2.54 -8.81 -17.87
N GLN A 203 -1.44 -9.55 -17.99
CA GLN A 203 -0.11 -9.08 -17.64
C GLN A 203 0.58 -8.31 -18.79
N ILE A 204 0.26 -8.61 -20.04
CA ILE A 204 0.73 -7.83 -21.20
C ILE A 204 0.17 -6.41 -21.12
N SER A 205 1.08 -5.44 -21.08
CA SER A 205 0.73 -4.02 -21.17
C SER A 205 1.34 -3.45 -22.44
N ALA A 206 0.56 -2.75 -23.25
CA ALA A 206 1.06 -1.99 -24.38
C ALA A 206 0.41 -0.60 -24.45
N SER A 207 1.23 0.42 -24.68
CA SER A 207 0.82 1.82 -24.69
C SER A 207 1.74 2.68 -25.57
N GLN A 208 1.18 3.77 -26.10
CA GLN A 208 1.90 4.74 -26.92
C GLN A 208 2.99 5.46 -26.10
N LYS A 209 4.18 5.64 -26.67
CA LYS A 209 5.35 6.26 -26.05
C LYS A 209 5.42 7.77 -26.37
N GLY A 210 4.49 8.53 -25.82
CA GLY A 210 4.38 9.98 -26.02
C GLY A 210 3.09 10.36 -26.75
N LYS A 211 2.64 11.61 -26.59
CA LYS A 211 1.45 12.09 -27.30
C LYS A 211 1.80 12.30 -28.77
N GLN A 212 0.99 11.75 -29.69
CA GLN A 212 1.16 11.89 -31.15
C GLN A 212 2.47 11.29 -31.72
N THR A 213 3.05 10.31 -31.04
CA THR A 213 4.20 9.57 -31.57
C THR A 213 3.75 8.27 -32.21
N ASN A 214 4.27 7.88 -33.36
CA ASN A 214 3.96 6.58 -33.96
C ASN A 214 4.76 5.43 -33.34
N ILE A 215 5.02 5.53 -32.04
CA ILE A 215 5.83 4.60 -31.27
C ILE A 215 4.97 4.08 -30.14
N PHE A 216 4.95 2.76 -29.97
CA PHE A 216 4.32 2.13 -28.81
C PHE A 216 5.26 1.11 -28.18
N GLY A 217 5.16 0.99 -26.86
CA GLY A 217 5.94 0.03 -26.09
C GLY A 217 5.07 -1.12 -25.63
N VAL A 218 5.61 -2.32 -25.66
CA VAL A 218 5.01 -3.55 -25.13
C VAL A 218 5.85 -4.01 -23.94
N THR A 219 5.20 -4.38 -22.85
CA THR A 219 5.88 -4.83 -21.63
C THR A 219 5.18 -6.02 -21.00
N TYR A 220 5.95 -6.92 -20.41
CA TYR A 220 5.45 -8.08 -19.69
C TYR A 220 6.24 -8.29 -18.38
N PRO A 221 5.56 -8.35 -17.22
CA PRO A 221 6.18 -8.69 -15.95
C PRO A 221 6.21 -10.21 -15.72
N SER A 222 7.36 -10.76 -15.31
CA SER A 222 7.49 -12.15 -14.86
C SER A 222 8.47 -12.27 -13.69
N SER A 223 8.36 -13.35 -12.90
CA SER A 223 9.37 -13.69 -11.89
C SER A 223 10.67 -14.20 -12.50
N ASP A 224 10.63 -14.71 -13.74
CA ASP A 224 11.81 -15.12 -14.50
C ASP A 224 12.19 -14.02 -15.52
N PRO A 225 13.39 -13.43 -15.44
CA PRO A 225 13.84 -12.42 -16.39
C PRO A 225 13.99 -12.93 -17.83
N VAL A 226 14.26 -14.22 -18.03
CA VAL A 226 14.39 -14.82 -19.36
C VAL A 226 13.02 -15.00 -19.98
N GLU A 227 12.07 -15.56 -19.23
CA GLU A 227 10.67 -15.67 -19.63
C GLU A 227 10.09 -14.29 -19.98
N ALA A 228 10.37 -13.27 -19.15
CA ALA A 228 9.92 -11.90 -19.41
C ALA A 228 10.33 -11.40 -20.80
N ARG A 229 11.61 -11.61 -21.16
CA ARG A 229 12.17 -11.26 -22.47
C ARG A 229 11.50 -12.05 -23.59
N ASP A 230 11.44 -13.37 -23.43
CA ASP A 230 11.02 -14.29 -24.48
C ASP A 230 9.55 -14.12 -24.82
N VAL A 231 8.70 -13.87 -23.81
CA VAL A 231 7.28 -13.53 -24.01
C VAL A 231 7.13 -12.28 -24.86
N VAL A 232 7.82 -11.19 -24.53
CA VAL A 232 7.70 -9.93 -25.30
C VAL A 232 8.21 -10.10 -26.72
N ASN A 233 9.38 -10.72 -26.91
CA ASN A 233 9.95 -10.92 -28.24
C ASN A 233 9.09 -11.85 -29.10
N THR A 234 8.57 -12.93 -28.51
CA THR A 234 7.69 -13.87 -29.22
C THR A 234 6.36 -13.22 -29.58
N LEU A 235 5.78 -12.43 -28.68
CA LEU A 235 4.55 -11.68 -28.95
C LEU A 235 4.74 -10.70 -30.11
N VAL A 236 5.85 -9.96 -30.12
CA VAL A 236 6.19 -9.07 -31.23
C VAL A 236 6.36 -9.85 -32.53
N ALA A 237 7.07 -10.98 -32.50
CA ALA A 237 7.28 -11.81 -33.69
C ALA A 237 5.96 -12.37 -34.25
N VAL A 238 5.09 -12.93 -33.40
CA VAL A 238 3.75 -13.44 -33.78
C VAL A 238 2.90 -12.33 -34.37
N PHE A 239 2.89 -11.16 -33.74
CA PHE A 239 2.13 -10.00 -34.24
C PHE A 239 2.62 -9.57 -35.63
N LEU A 240 3.93 -9.43 -35.84
CA LEU A 240 4.49 -9.05 -37.14
C LEU A 240 4.19 -10.08 -38.21
N GLU A 241 4.38 -11.37 -37.92
CA GLU A 241 4.10 -12.48 -38.84
C GLU A 241 2.64 -12.49 -39.29
N ARG A 242 1.72 -12.28 -38.35
CA ARG A 242 0.28 -12.27 -38.63
C ARG A 242 -0.15 -11.05 -39.43
N SER A 243 0.34 -9.86 -39.06
CA SER A 243 0.06 -8.62 -39.77
C SER A 243 0.55 -8.67 -41.23
N VAL A 244 1.73 -9.25 -41.47
CA VAL A 244 2.26 -9.48 -42.82
C VAL A 244 1.41 -10.50 -43.58
N THR A 245 1.04 -11.61 -42.93
CA THR A 245 0.26 -12.69 -43.58
C THR A 245 -1.10 -12.20 -44.07
N VAL A 246 -1.87 -11.53 -43.22
CA VAL A 246 -3.21 -11.02 -43.56
C VAL A 246 -3.14 -10.03 -44.73
N LYS A 247 -2.25 -9.01 -44.63
CA LYS A 247 -2.11 -7.98 -45.66
C LYS A 247 -1.57 -8.54 -46.99
N THR A 248 -0.67 -9.54 -46.93
CA THR A 248 -0.12 -10.17 -48.14
C THR A 248 -1.15 -11.06 -48.83
N GLN A 249 -1.97 -11.80 -48.07
CA GLN A 249 -2.99 -12.69 -48.62
C GLN A 249 -4.08 -11.89 -49.37
N GLU A 250 -4.52 -10.77 -48.79
CA GLU A 250 -5.49 -9.88 -49.41
C GLU A 250 -4.95 -9.28 -50.73
N ALA A 251 -3.75 -8.69 -50.70
CA ALA A 251 -3.13 -8.14 -51.89
C ALA A 251 -2.85 -9.20 -52.98
N SER A 252 -2.57 -10.45 -52.59
CA SER A 252 -2.34 -11.55 -53.53
C SER A 252 -3.59 -11.94 -54.30
N LYS A 253 -4.75 -12.03 -53.63
CA LYS A 253 -6.02 -12.35 -54.28
C LYS A 253 -6.43 -11.28 -55.30
N SER A 254 -6.22 -10.00 -54.96
CA SER A 254 -6.49 -8.88 -55.87
C SER A 254 -5.57 -8.91 -57.11
N LEU A 255 -4.29 -9.19 -56.92
CA LEU A 255 -3.33 -9.33 -58.04
C LEU A 255 -3.67 -10.51 -58.96
N GLU A 256 -4.02 -11.66 -58.39
CA GLU A 256 -4.40 -12.86 -59.15
C GLU A 256 -5.64 -12.59 -60.02
N PHE A 257 -6.63 -11.88 -59.47
CA PHE A 257 -7.83 -11.49 -60.22
C PHE A 257 -7.51 -10.53 -61.37
N ILE A 258 -6.74 -9.46 -61.13
CA ILE A 258 -6.37 -8.48 -62.17
C ILE A 258 -5.54 -9.16 -63.26
N ALA A 259 -4.57 -10.01 -62.89
CA ALA A 259 -3.76 -10.75 -63.85
C ALA A 259 -4.60 -11.66 -64.75
N GLY A 260 -5.62 -12.34 -64.17
CA GLY A 260 -6.56 -13.15 -64.94
C GLY A 260 -7.36 -12.34 -65.96
N GLN A 261 -7.84 -11.15 -65.58
CA GLN A 261 -8.55 -10.24 -66.50
C GLN A 261 -7.62 -9.68 -67.60
N MET A 262 -6.39 -9.32 -67.24
CA MET A 262 -5.40 -8.84 -68.20
C MET A 262 -5.06 -9.87 -69.27
N GLU A 263 -4.92 -11.15 -68.90
CA GLU A 263 -4.63 -12.21 -69.88
C GLU A 263 -5.79 -12.42 -70.86
N ASN A 264 -7.04 -12.38 -70.38
CA ASN A 264 -8.21 -12.45 -71.25
C ASN A 264 -8.24 -11.28 -72.25
N VAL A 265 -8.07 -10.05 -71.76
CA VAL A 265 -8.07 -8.85 -72.61
C VAL A 265 -6.89 -8.85 -73.59
N ARG A 266 -5.73 -9.39 -73.20
CA ARG A 266 -4.57 -9.55 -74.08
C ARG A 266 -4.86 -10.51 -75.23
N LEU A 267 -5.52 -11.64 -74.97
CA LEU A 267 -5.92 -12.60 -76.01
C LEU A 267 -6.95 -12.01 -76.97
N ASP A 268 -7.91 -11.24 -76.43
CA ASP A 268 -8.90 -10.53 -77.24
C ASP A 268 -8.25 -9.44 -78.10
N LEU A 269 -7.25 -8.73 -77.58
CA LEU A 269 -6.46 -7.73 -78.32
C LEU A 269 -5.69 -8.37 -79.47
N ASP A 270 -4.91 -9.43 -79.23
CA ASP A 270 -4.15 -10.13 -80.27
C ASP A 270 -5.06 -10.70 -81.37
N THR A 271 -6.23 -11.21 -80.98
CA THR A 271 -7.25 -11.69 -81.93
C THR A 271 -7.79 -10.54 -82.78
N ALA A 272 -8.12 -9.41 -82.16
CA ALA A 272 -8.62 -8.21 -82.85
C ALA A 272 -7.57 -7.62 -83.80
N GLU A 273 -6.30 -7.55 -83.38
CA GLU A 273 -5.18 -7.06 -84.20
C GLU A 273 -4.97 -7.94 -85.44
N LYS A 274 -4.97 -9.27 -85.28
CA LYS A 274 -4.86 -10.22 -86.41
C LYS A 274 -6.02 -10.12 -87.38
N GLN A 275 -7.24 -9.93 -86.88
CA GLN A 275 -8.42 -9.72 -87.71
C GLN A 275 -8.33 -8.39 -88.47
N LEU A 276 -7.88 -7.32 -87.82
CA LEU A 276 -7.65 -6.01 -88.44
C LEU A 276 -6.56 -6.08 -89.53
N GLU A 277 -5.44 -6.74 -89.24
CA GLU A 277 -4.35 -6.94 -90.21
C GLU A 277 -4.82 -7.73 -91.43
N SER A 278 -5.53 -8.85 -91.19
CA SER A 278 -6.06 -9.69 -92.26
C SER A 278 -7.10 -8.95 -93.12
N PHE A 279 -7.94 -8.13 -92.49
CA PHE A 279 -8.90 -7.28 -93.20
C PHE A 279 -8.18 -6.23 -94.06
N LYS A 280 -7.21 -5.49 -93.50
CA LYS A 280 -6.39 -4.50 -94.24
C LYS A 280 -5.64 -5.12 -95.43
N ARG A 281 -5.16 -6.35 -95.29
CA ARG A 281 -4.48 -7.09 -96.38
C ARG A 281 -5.43 -7.51 -97.50
N ASN A 282 -6.67 -7.88 -97.18
CA ASN A 282 -7.62 -8.45 -98.14
C ASN A 282 -8.53 -7.40 -98.80
N ALA A 283 -8.92 -6.34 -98.08
CA ALA A 283 -9.90 -5.35 -98.54
C ALA A 283 -9.30 -4.19 -99.38
N GLY A 284 -7.96 -4.04 -99.41
CA GLY A 284 -7.28 -2.97 -100.13
C GLY A 284 -7.27 -1.62 -99.38
N LEU A 285 -7.14 -0.50 -100.10
CA LEU A 285 -7.13 0.86 -99.54
C LEU A 285 -8.55 1.28 -99.12
N VAL A 286 -8.98 0.82 -97.94
CA VAL A 286 -10.16 1.34 -97.24
C VAL A 286 -9.67 2.32 -96.18
N GLN A 287 -10.07 3.58 -96.29
CA GLN A 287 -9.78 4.63 -95.30
C GLN A 287 -11.08 5.05 -94.63
N LEU A 288 -11.01 5.30 -93.32
CA LEU A 288 -12.11 5.93 -92.60
C LEU A 288 -12.07 7.44 -92.84
N ASP A 289 -13.23 8.08 -92.83
CA ASP A 289 -13.30 9.53 -92.78
C ASP A 289 -13.05 10.04 -91.35
N THR A 290 -12.78 11.34 -91.22
CA THR A 290 -12.45 11.97 -89.94
C THR A 290 -13.61 11.91 -88.94
N GLU A 291 -14.86 11.77 -89.42
CA GLU A 291 -16.05 11.63 -88.58
C GLU A 291 -16.13 10.23 -87.96
N ALA A 292 -15.89 9.16 -88.74
CA ALA A 292 -15.83 7.79 -88.24
C ALA A 292 -14.64 7.55 -87.28
N GLU A 293 -13.47 8.15 -87.53
CA GLU A 293 -12.33 8.08 -86.60
C GLU A 293 -12.67 8.69 -85.23
N SER A 294 -13.29 9.87 -85.22
CA SER A 294 -13.76 10.54 -84.00
C SER A 294 -14.80 9.71 -83.24
N PHE A 295 -15.73 9.05 -83.93
CA PHE A 295 -16.70 8.17 -83.28
C PHE A 295 -16.04 6.96 -82.61
N ILE A 296 -15.04 6.35 -83.26
CA ILE A 296 -14.30 5.22 -82.68
C ILE A 296 -13.53 5.66 -81.43
N GLU A 297 -12.92 6.85 -81.45
CA GLU A 297 -12.24 7.40 -80.28
C GLU A 297 -13.20 7.65 -79.10
N GLN A 298 -14.37 8.25 -79.36
CA GLN A 298 -15.40 8.45 -78.34
C GLN A 298 -15.91 7.13 -77.78
N LEU A 299 -16.15 6.14 -78.65
CA LEU A 299 -16.62 4.81 -78.26
C LEU A 299 -15.56 4.09 -77.40
N ALA A 300 -14.28 4.15 -77.79
CA ALA A 300 -13.19 3.58 -77.01
C ALA A 300 -13.08 4.22 -75.62
N ASN A 301 -13.21 5.54 -75.53
CA ASN A 301 -13.24 6.25 -74.25
C ASN A 301 -14.45 5.85 -73.38
N THR A 302 -15.64 5.71 -73.96
CA THR A 302 -16.84 5.28 -73.25
C THR A 302 -16.72 3.83 -72.75
N GLU A 303 -16.17 2.91 -73.54
CA GLU A 303 -15.93 1.52 -73.11
C GLU A 303 -14.85 1.44 -72.03
N ALA A 304 -13.80 2.27 -72.09
CA ALA A 304 -12.79 2.38 -71.03
C ALA A 304 -13.40 2.88 -69.71
N GLN A 305 -14.30 3.88 -69.76
CA GLN A 305 -15.06 4.33 -68.58
C GLN A 305 -15.93 3.21 -68.00
N LEU A 306 -16.57 2.42 -68.86
CA LEU A 306 -17.41 1.29 -68.45
C LEU A 306 -16.57 0.18 -67.78
N ALA A 307 -15.38 -0.09 -68.29
CA ALA A 307 -14.42 -1.02 -67.66
C ALA A 307 -13.95 -0.50 -66.28
N ALA A 308 -13.66 0.79 -66.15
CA ALA A 308 -13.33 1.40 -64.85
C ALA A 308 -14.47 1.26 -63.83
N LEU A 309 -15.72 1.51 -64.25
CA LEU A 309 -16.91 1.32 -63.42
C LEU A 309 -17.11 -0.15 -63.02
N ASN A 310 -16.84 -1.10 -63.92
CA ASN A 310 -16.90 -2.53 -63.60
C ASN A 310 -15.89 -2.92 -62.52
N VAL A 311 -14.65 -2.43 -62.60
CA VAL A 311 -13.64 -2.67 -61.56
C VAL A 311 -14.08 -2.08 -60.22
N ARG A 312 -14.60 -0.85 -60.20
CA ARG A 312 -15.13 -0.21 -58.99
C ARG A 312 -16.31 -0.99 -58.39
N LYS A 313 -17.20 -1.50 -59.24
CA LYS A 313 -18.33 -2.34 -58.82
C LYS A 313 -17.85 -3.60 -58.08
N ILE A 314 -16.86 -4.29 -58.63
CA ILE A 314 -16.29 -5.51 -58.03
C ILE A 314 -15.67 -5.23 -56.66
N GLN A 315 -14.94 -4.12 -56.52
CA GLN A 315 -14.39 -3.70 -55.23
C GLN A 315 -15.48 -3.44 -54.18
N LEU A 316 -16.57 -2.80 -54.58
CA LEU A 316 -17.71 -2.53 -53.70
C LEU A 316 -18.50 -3.80 -53.35
N ASP A 317 -18.70 -4.71 -54.30
CA ASP A 317 -19.35 -6.00 -54.03
C ASP A 317 -18.52 -6.83 -53.04
N PHE A 318 -17.18 -6.84 -53.19
CA PHE A 318 -16.27 -7.48 -52.22
C PHE A 318 -16.35 -6.84 -50.83
N ALA A 319 -16.31 -5.51 -50.74
CA ALA A 319 -16.43 -4.81 -49.46
C ALA A 319 -17.80 -5.04 -48.79
N ARG A 320 -18.88 -5.09 -49.58
CA ARG A 320 -20.23 -5.41 -49.10
C ARG A 320 -20.29 -6.83 -48.56
N GLU A 321 -19.75 -7.81 -49.29
CA GLU A 321 -19.76 -9.22 -48.88
C GLU A 321 -18.92 -9.43 -47.62
N ALA A 322 -17.71 -8.88 -47.55
CA ALA A 322 -16.86 -8.93 -46.36
C ALA A 322 -17.51 -8.28 -45.13
N LEU A 323 -18.26 -7.19 -45.30
CA LEU A 323 -19.03 -6.56 -44.23
C LEU A 323 -20.23 -7.43 -43.81
N ALA A 324 -20.94 -8.01 -44.78
CA ALA A 324 -22.09 -8.87 -44.52
C ALA A 324 -21.70 -10.14 -43.76
N ASP A 325 -20.56 -10.75 -44.11
CA ASP A 325 -20.00 -11.89 -43.41
C ASP A 325 -19.60 -11.53 -41.97
N ALA A 326 -18.93 -10.39 -41.78
CA ALA A 326 -18.57 -9.91 -40.45
C ALA A 326 -19.80 -9.62 -39.56
N LEU A 327 -20.89 -9.11 -40.14
CA LEU A 327 -22.18 -8.93 -39.45
C LEU A 327 -22.81 -10.27 -39.02
N PHE A 328 -22.66 -11.32 -39.84
CA PHE A 328 -23.21 -12.64 -39.57
C PHE A 328 -22.42 -13.39 -38.49
N GLU A 329 -21.08 -13.30 -38.51
CA GLU A 329 -20.20 -14.00 -37.58
C GLU A 329 -19.97 -13.24 -36.24
N GLY A 330 -20.40 -11.97 -36.15
CA GLY A 330 -20.17 -11.13 -34.96
C GLY A 330 -18.71 -10.69 -34.79
N GLU A 331 -17.92 -10.80 -35.86
CA GLU A 331 -16.51 -10.47 -35.96
C GLU A 331 -16.32 -8.96 -36.25
N ASN A 332 -15.11 -8.45 -35.97
CA ASN A 332 -14.82 -7.03 -36.21
C ASN A 332 -14.48 -6.80 -37.68
N TYR A 333 -15.36 -6.11 -38.40
CA TYR A 333 -15.07 -5.62 -39.74
C TYR A 333 -14.09 -4.44 -39.68
N THR A 334 -12.92 -4.59 -40.27
CA THR A 334 -12.02 -3.48 -40.61
C THR A 334 -12.04 -3.28 -42.12
N PRO A 335 -12.62 -2.19 -42.64
CA PRO A 335 -12.59 -1.91 -44.06
C PRO A 335 -11.16 -1.63 -44.51
N SER A 336 -10.48 -2.63 -45.08
CA SER A 336 -9.12 -2.53 -45.63
C SER A 336 -9.10 -1.98 -47.06
N VAL A 337 -10.24 -2.03 -47.74
CA VAL A 337 -10.39 -1.62 -49.14
C VAL A 337 -11.19 -0.33 -49.16
N MET A 338 -10.49 0.81 -49.23
CA MET A 338 -11.18 2.09 -49.43
C MET A 338 -11.38 2.37 -50.92
N VAL A 339 -12.65 2.64 -51.20
CA VAL A 339 -13.21 3.24 -52.41
C VAL A 339 -13.33 4.74 -52.13
N ASP A 340 -13.16 5.56 -53.17
CA ASP A 340 -13.05 7.04 -53.20
C ASP A 340 -14.23 7.86 -52.60
N ASP A 341 -14.99 7.31 -51.63
CA ASP A 341 -16.18 7.90 -51.04
C ASP A 341 -15.92 8.45 -49.60
N PRO A 342 -15.98 9.78 -49.40
CA PRO A 342 -15.81 10.41 -48.09
C PRO A 342 -16.81 9.97 -47.02
N VAL A 343 -18.02 9.54 -47.40
CA VAL A 343 -19.05 9.08 -46.47
C VAL A 343 -18.69 7.70 -45.92
N VAL A 344 -18.27 6.79 -46.80
CA VAL A 344 -17.76 5.47 -46.41
C VAL A 344 -16.54 5.63 -45.50
N ALA A 345 -15.62 6.54 -45.83
CA ALA A 345 -14.46 6.89 -45.01
C ALA A 345 -14.85 7.30 -43.59
N GLY A 346 -15.78 8.24 -43.47
CA GLY A 346 -16.23 8.75 -42.18
C GLY A 346 -16.94 7.70 -41.32
N LEU A 347 -17.71 6.81 -41.95
CA LEU A 347 -18.37 5.70 -41.26
C LEU A 347 -17.38 4.62 -40.83
N ALA A 348 -16.42 4.28 -41.69
CA ALA A 348 -15.30 3.39 -41.37
C ALA A 348 -14.51 3.90 -40.15
N GLN A 349 -14.19 5.19 -40.13
CA GLN A 349 -13.48 5.82 -39.01
C GLN A 349 -14.28 5.71 -37.69
N LYS A 350 -15.59 6.02 -37.72
CA LYS A 350 -16.47 5.85 -36.55
C LYS A 350 -16.55 4.40 -36.08
N LEU A 351 -16.55 3.45 -37.01
CA LEU A 351 -16.58 2.03 -36.69
C LEU A 351 -15.30 1.60 -35.96
N ILE A 352 -14.14 2.09 -36.41
CA ILE A 352 -12.85 1.88 -35.73
C ILE A 352 -12.90 2.47 -34.31
N GLU A 353 -13.37 3.71 -34.16
CA GLU A 353 -13.49 4.38 -32.86
C GLU A 353 -14.37 3.59 -31.87
N TYR A 354 -15.57 3.18 -32.30
CA TYR A 354 -16.47 2.39 -31.45
C TYR A 354 -15.90 1.01 -31.12
N ASN A 355 -15.16 0.37 -32.03
CA ASN A 355 -14.50 -0.91 -31.75
C ASN A 355 -13.37 -0.76 -30.73
N VAL A 356 -12.64 0.36 -30.73
CA VAL A 356 -11.64 0.67 -29.69
C VAL A 356 -12.32 0.91 -28.35
N GLU A 357 -13.38 1.72 -28.31
CA GLU A 357 -14.16 1.99 -27.09
C GLU A 357 -14.79 0.71 -26.51
N LYS A 358 -15.30 -0.17 -27.37
CA LYS A 358 -15.88 -1.45 -26.98
C LYS A 358 -14.85 -2.35 -26.32
N LYS A 359 -13.64 -2.42 -26.89
CA LYS A 359 -12.54 -3.17 -26.30
C LYS A 359 -12.12 -2.60 -24.95
N ALA A 360 -12.10 -1.28 -24.79
CA ALA A 360 -11.81 -0.63 -23.52
C ALA A 360 -12.86 -0.96 -22.44
N LEU A 361 -14.16 -0.91 -22.78
CA LEU A 361 -15.24 -1.24 -21.84
C LEU A 361 -15.27 -2.72 -21.45
N LEU A 362 -14.88 -3.64 -22.35
CA LEU A 362 -14.78 -5.07 -22.06
C LEU A 362 -13.68 -5.43 -21.04
N VAL A 363 -12.80 -4.49 -20.70
CA VAL A 363 -11.80 -4.67 -19.65
C VAL A 363 -12.44 -4.61 -18.26
N GLU A 364 -13.42 -3.75 -18.07
CA GLU A 364 -14.03 -3.47 -16.76
C GLU A 364 -15.42 -4.08 -16.59
N TYR A 365 -16.12 -4.33 -17.70
CA TYR A 365 -17.51 -4.73 -17.71
C TYR A 365 -17.75 -6.03 -18.46
N THR A 366 -18.73 -6.81 -18.01
CA THR A 366 -19.17 -8.01 -18.73
C THR A 366 -19.89 -7.63 -20.03
N PRO A 367 -19.94 -8.53 -21.03
CA PRO A 367 -20.66 -8.29 -22.30
C PRO A 367 -22.14 -7.89 -22.13
N GLU A 368 -22.74 -8.21 -20.98
CA GLU A 368 -24.14 -7.90 -20.65
C GLU A 368 -24.37 -6.50 -20.07
N HIS A 369 -23.30 -5.73 -19.81
CA HIS A 369 -23.39 -4.42 -19.19
C HIS A 369 -24.14 -3.41 -20.08
N PRO A 370 -25.00 -2.53 -19.53
CA PRO A 370 -25.82 -1.60 -20.31
C PRO A 370 -25.02 -0.69 -21.27
N ALA A 371 -23.85 -0.22 -20.85
CA ALA A 371 -22.99 0.62 -21.70
C ALA A 371 -22.46 -0.14 -22.92
N LEU A 372 -22.16 -1.43 -22.76
CA LEU A 372 -21.68 -2.31 -23.83
C LEU A 372 -22.81 -2.69 -24.79
N LYS A 373 -24.02 -2.89 -24.28
CA LYS A 373 -25.23 -3.07 -25.11
C LYS A 373 -25.51 -1.84 -25.96
N ALA A 374 -25.45 -0.65 -25.37
CA ALA A 374 -25.62 0.61 -26.10
C ALA A 374 -24.56 0.79 -27.19
N LEU A 375 -23.30 0.48 -26.89
CA LEU A 375 -22.21 0.58 -27.87
C LEU A 375 -22.29 -0.47 -28.97
N ASN A 376 -22.67 -1.72 -28.66
CA ASN A 376 -22.94 -2.74 -29.67
C ASN A 376 -24.08 -2.31 -30.62
N GLN A 377 -25.10 -1.65 -30.09
CA GLN A 377 -26.18 -1.10 -30.91
C GLN A 377 -25.68 0.01 -31.84
N GLN A 378 -24.78 0.88 -31.37
CA GLN A 378 -24.14 1.92 -32.19
C GLN A 378 -23.23 1.32 -33.28
N VAL A 379 -22.46 0.27 -32.97
CA VAL A 379 -21.65 -0.47 -33.95
C VAL A 379 -22.53 -1.07 -35.03
N ALA A 380 -23.60 -1.78 -34.65
CA ALA A 380 -24.54 -2.36 -35.59
C ALA A 380 -25.23 -1.30 -36.45
N GLU A 381 -25.55 -0.14 -35.88
CA GLU A 381 -26.13 0.98 -36.63
C GLU A 381 -25.15 1.53 -37.69
N VAL A 382 -23.88 1.71 -37.33
CA VAL A 382 -22.86 2.17 -38.29
C VAL A 382 -22.60 1.13 -39.38
N GLN A 383 -22.52 -0.16 -39.03
CA GLN A 383 -22.35 -1.23 -40.01
C GLN A 383 -23.52 -1.30 -40.99
N ASN A 384 -24.77 -1.21 -40.50
CA ASN A 384 -25.95 -1.19 -41.37
C ASN A 384 -26.00 0.04 -42.28
N ARG A 385 -25.58 1.22 -41.77
CA ARG A 385 -25.43 2.42 -42.60
C ARG A 385 -24.37 2.24 -43.68
N LEU A 386 -23.23 1.64 -43.33
CA LEU A 386 -22.15 1.35 -44.28
C LEU A 386 -22.64 0.42 -45.40
N LEU A 387 -23.38 -0.64 -45.03
CA LEU A 387 -23.96 -1.59 -45.97
C LEU A 387 -24.97 -0.91 -46.91
N ALA A 388 -25.86 -0.09 -46.37
CA ALA A 388 -26.80 0.70 -47.16
C ALA A 388 -26.08 1.70 -48.10
N THR A 389 -24.96 2.29 -47.67
CA THR A 389 -24.13 3.15 -48.52
C THR A 389 -23.48 2.35 -49.65
N TYR A 390 -22.95 1.15 -49.38
CA TYR A 390 -22.43 0.27 -50.44
C TYR A 390 -23.50 -0.12 -51.45
N GLU A 391 -24.70 -0.48 -50.99
CA GLU A 391 -25.83 -0.80 -51.87
C GLU A 391 -26.26 0.40 -52.71
N SER A 392 -26.31 1.60 -52.12
CA SER A 392 -26.59 2.84 -52.85
C SER A 392 -25.54 3.11 -53.93
N ASN A 393 -24.25 2.99 -53.60
CA ASN A 393 -23.17 3.22 -54.54
C ASN A 393 -23.17 2.19 -55.68
N LEU A 394 -23.52 0.94 -55.40
CA LEU A 394 -23.70 -0.09 -56.43
C LEU A 394 -24.87 0.24 -57.37
N LEU A 395 -25.96 0.81 -56.83
CA LEU A 395 -27.10 1.26 -57.62
C LEU A 395 -26.74 2.48 -58.49
N ASP A 396 -25.97 3.43 -57.96
CA ASP A 396 -25.47 4.58 -58.71
C ASP A 396 -24.55 4.16 -59.85
N ILE A 397 -23.64 3.21 -59.60
CA ILE A 397 -22.80 2.61 -60.65
C ILE A 397 -23.67 1.94 -61.72
N ALA A 398 -24.69 1.18 -61.32
CA ALA A 398 -25.59 0.55 -62.27
C ALA A 398 -26.35 1.56 -63.15
N GLN A 399 -26.75 2.71 -62.58
CA GLN A 399 -27.37 3.80 -63.34
C GLN A 399 -26.39 4.46 -64.32
N GLN A 400 -25.16 4.73 -63.88
CA GLN A 400 -24.11 5.27 -64.74
C GLN A 400 -23.79 4.31 -65.90
N GLN A 401 -23.68 3.01 -65.61
CA GLN A 401 -23.50 1.98 -66.64
C GLN A 401 -24.66 1.99 -67.64
N ALA A 402 -25.92 2.05 -67.18
CA ALA A 402 -27.08 2.12 -68.08
C ALA A 402 -27.05 3.36 -68.98
N GLY A 403 -26.59 4.50 -68.47
CA GLY A 403 -26.37 5.73 -69.25
C GLY A 403 -25.30 5.53 -70.33
N LEU A 404 -24.14 5.01 -69.97
CA LEU A 404 -23.05 4.73 -70.92
C LEU A 404 -23.44 3.69 -71.97
N TYR A 405 -24.20 2.64 -71.60
CA TYR A 405 -24.73 1.67 -72.58
C TYR A 405 -25.67 2.35 -73.58
N THR A 406 -26.49 3.31 -73.15
CA THR A 406 -27.37 4.08 -74.06
C THR A 406 -26.56 4.96 -75.01
N GLU A 407 -25.45 5.54 -74.55
CA GLU A 407 -24.51 6.27 -75.42
C GLU A 407 -23.79 5.36 -76.41
N LEU A 408 -23.35 4.18 -75.98
CA LEU A 408 -22.76 3.16 -76.84
C LEU A 408 -23.73 2.73 -77.94
N ASP A 409 -24.99 2.44 -77.59
CA ASP A 409 -26.04 2.10 -78.56
C ASP A 409 -26.24 3.22 -79.61
N ARG A 410 -26.12 4.49 -79.20
CA ARG A 410 -26.21 5.64 -80.12
C ARG A 410 -25.04 5.64 -81.12
N TYR A 411 -23.80 5.47 -80.63
CA TYR A 411 -22.63 5.40 -81.50
C TYR A 411 -22.69 4.15 -82.42
N GLU A 412 -23.18 3.02 -81.92
CA GLU A 412 -23.41 1.82 -82.73
C GLU A 412 -24.41 2.05 -83.87
N GLN A 413 -25.50 2.80 -83.62
CA GLN A 413 -26.47 3.14 -84.65
C GLN A 413 -25.87 4.04 -85.74
N GLN A 414 -24.95 4.94 -85.37
CA GLN A 414 -24.22 5.78 -86.32
C GLN A 414 -23.21 4.96 -87.14
N LEU A 415 -22.48 4.03 -86.51
CA LEU A 415 -21.60 3.07 -87.19
C LEU A 415 -22.36 2.18 -88.19
N LYS A 416 -23.64 1.87 -87.95
CA LYS A 416 -24.49 1.11 -88.88
C LYS A 416 -24.84 1.88 -90.16
N GLN A 417 -24.70 3.21 -90.18
CA GLN A 417 -24.94 4.04 -91.37
C GLN A 417 -23.74 4.04 -92.34
N LEU A 418 -22.56 3.58 -91.88
CA LEU A 418 -21.37 3.47 -92.71
C LEU A 418 -21.50 2.35 -93.75
N PRO A 419 -20.88 2.50 -94.93
CA PRO A 419 -20.71 1.43 -95.91
C PRO A 419 -20.12 0.16 -95.28
N GLU A 420 -20.47 -1.01 -95.82
CA GLU A 420 -20.14 -2.30 -95.19
C GLU A 420 -18.64 -2.50 -94.90
N ALA A 421 -17.77 -2.11 -95.83
CA ALA A 421 -16.32 -2.22 -95.68
C ALA A 421 -15.74 -1.23 -94.64
N GLU A 422 -16.23 0.00 -94.60
CA GLU A 422 -15.83 1.01 -93.61
C GLU A 422 -16.33 0.65 -92.22
N ARG A 423 -17.56 0.13 -92.10
CA ARG A 423 -18.12 -0.38 -90.84
C ARG A 423 -17.32 -1.56 -90.30
N GLN A 424 -16.95 -2.54 -91.14
CA GLN A 424 -16.11 -3.67 -90.72
C GLN A 424 -14.72 -3.19 -90.26
N LEU A 425 -14.12 -2.24 -90.99
CA LEU A 425 -12.87 -1.61 -90.59
C LEU A 425 -12.99 -0.89 -89.23
N ALA A 426 -14.04 -0.09 -89.06
CA ALA A 426 -14.32 0.65 -87.83
C ALA A 426 -14.53 -0.28 -86.62
N GLN A 427 -15.27 -1.39 -86.80
CA GLN A 427 -15.45 -2.39 -85.74
C GLN A 427 -14.13 -3.04 -85.32
N LEU A 428 -13.25 -3.35 -86.26
CA LEU A 428 -11.95 -3.95 -85.98
C LEU A 428 -10.98 -2.96 -85.31
N ILE A 429 -10.96 -1.69 -85.76
CA ILE A 429 -10.17 -0.64 -85.13
C ILE A 429 -10.67 -0.37 -83.70
N ARG A 430 -11.99 -0.27 -83.51
CA ARG A 430 -12.62 -0.14 -82.20
C ARG A 430 -12.21 -1.28 -81.28
N GLN A 431 -12.32 -2.53 -81.72
CA GLN A 431 -11.98 -3.69 -80.90
C GLN A 431 -10.50 -3.68 -80.46
N VAL A 432 -9.60 -3.29 -81.36
CA VAL A 432 -8.17 -3.10 -81.02
C VAL A 432 -8.00 -1.97 -80.01
N GLN A 433 -8.58 -0.80 -80.26
CA GLN A 433 -8.40 0.38 -79.42
C GLN A 433 -8.97 0.17 -78.00
N VAL A 434 -10.16 -0.43 -77.90
CA VAL A 434 -10.84 -0.71 -76.62
C VAL A 434 -10.06 -1.73 -75.80
N ASN A 435 -9.66 -2.84 -76.44
CA ASN A 435 -8.90 -3.87 -75.74
C ASN A 435 -7.52 -3.33 -75.31
N ALA A 436 -6.89 -2.45 -76.10
CA ALA A 436 -5.63 -1.80 -75.74
C ALA A 436 -5.77 -0.86 -74.53
N GLU A 437 -6.84 -0.06 -74.48
CA GLU A 437 -7.11 0.84 -73.35
C GLU A 437 -7.45 0.08 -72.06
N ILE A 438 -8.30 -0.95 -72.15
CA ILE A 438 -8.63 -1.81 -71.00
C ILE A 438 -7.37 -2.53 -70.50
N TYR A 439 -6.54 -3.06 -71.41
CA TYR A 439 -5.29 -3.71 -71.04
C TYR A 439 -4.34 -2.76 -70.32
N THR A 440 -4.19 -1.53 -70.83
CA THR A 440 -3.32 -0.49 -70.23
C THR A 440 -3.83 -0.08 -68.85
N PHE A 441 -5.14 0.12 -68.69
CA PHE A 441 -5.76 0.42 -67.40
C PHE A 441 -5.53 -0.71 -66.38
N LEU A 442 -5.80 -1.96 -66.76
CA LEU A 442 -5.59 -3.11 -65.88
C LEU A 442 -4.12 -3.32 -65.55
N LEU A 443 -3.21 -3.09 -66.51
CA LEU A 443 -1.76 -3.12 -66.29
C LEU A 443 -1.35 -2.08 -65.25
N GLN A 444 -1.84 -0.84 -65.37
CA GLN A 444 -1.57 0.21 -64.39
C GLN A 444 -2.06 -0.21 -62.99
N LYS A 445 -3.30 -0.71 -62.89
CA LYS A 445 -3.87 -1.16 -61.60
C LYS A 445 -3.14 -2.37 -61.02
N HIS A 446 -2.69 -3.29 -61.86
CA HIS A 446 -1.85 -4.42 -61.45
C HIS A 446 -0.53 -3.94 -60.85
N GLU A 447 0.15 -3.00 -61.51
CA GLU A 447 1.42 -2.45 -61.03
C GLU A 447 1.26 -1.65 -59.73
N GLU A 448 0.20 -0.86 -59.60
CA GLU A 448 -0.17 -0.17 -58.35
C GLU A 448 -0.37 -1.18 -57.21
N ALA A 449 -1.16 -2.23 -57.43
CA ALA A 449 -1.40 -3.29 -56.44
C ALA A 449 -0.12 -4.07 -56.08
N ARG A 450 0.79 -4.28 -57.05
CA ARG A 450 2.07 -4.98 -56.84
C ARG A 450 3.01 -4.17 -55.95
N ILE A 451 3.06 -2.86 -56.16
CA ILE A 451 3.86 -1.94 -55.33
C ILE A 451 3.29 -1.86 -53.91
N LEU A 452 1.95 -1.85 -53.76
CA LEU A 452 1.28 -1.87 -52.46
C LEU A 452 1.65 -3.13 -51.67
N ARG A 453 1.61 -4.31 -52.31
CA ARG A 453 2.01 -5.59 -51.71
C ARG A 453 3.48 -5.61 -51.27
N ALA A 454 4.38 -4.97 -52.03
CA ALA A 454 5.77 -4.84 -51.63
C ALA A 454 5.96 -3.88 -50.43
N SER A 455 5.06 -2.90 -50.28
CA SER A 455 5.10 -1.90 -49.21
C SER A 455 4.58 -2.45 -47.87
N THR A 456 3.59 -3.36 -47.89
CA THR A 456 3.02 -3.97 -46.66
C THR A 456 4.02 -4.82 -45.86
N MET A 457 5.16 -5.21 -46.43
CA MET A 457 6.26 -5.89 -45.72
C MET A 457 7.08 -4.97 -44.79
N GLY A 458 6.84 -3.66 -44.75
CA GLY A 458 7.72 -2.70 -44.05
C GLY A 458 7.03 -1.62 -43.20
N ASN A 459 5.79 -1.83 -42.75
CA ASN A 459 5.02 -0.80 -42.03
C ASN A 459 5.29 -0.74 -40.51
N ILE A 460 5.93 -1.76 -39.92
CA ILE A 460 6.24 -1.82 -38.49
C ILE A 460 7.73 -2.15 -38.31
N ASP A 461 8.48 -1.25 -37.69
CA ASP A 461 9.88 -1.44 -37.34
C ASP A 461 10.01 -1.74 -35.84
N ILE A 462 10.90 -2.68 -35.48
CA ILE A 462 11.31 -2.88 -34.09
C ILE A 462 12.42 -1.85 -33.82
N ILE A 463 12.17 -0.87 -32.95
CA ILE A 463 13.19 0.08 -32.50
C ILE A 463 14.11 -0.63 -31.50
N ASP A 464 13.51 -1.12 -30.41
CA ASP A 464 14.22 -1.79 -29.33
C ASP A 464 13.60 -3.18 -29.11
N PRO A 465 14.34 -4.27 -29.31
CA PRO A 465 13.88 -5.59 -28.90
C PRO A 465 13.88 -5.72 -27.37
N ALA A 466 13.11 -6.67 -26.84
CA ALA A 466 13.17 -6.96 -25.42
C ALA A 466 14.51 -7.61 -25.06
N ILE A 467 15.16 -7.06 -24.03
CA ILE A 467 16.38 -7.60 -23.43
C ILE A 467 16.06 -8.21 -22.06
N THR A 468 16.91 -9.13 -21.58
CA THR A 468 16.78 -9.68 -20.22
C THR A 468 17.02 -8.58 -19.19
N PRO A 469 16.06 -8.29 -18.30
CA PRO A 469 16.22 -7.26 -17.27
C PRO A 469 17.17 -7.70 -16.14
N ASP A 470 18.19 -6.89 -15.87
CA ASP A 470 19.18 -7.18 -14.81
C ASP A 470 18.65 -6.94 -13.38
N LYS A 471 17.60 -6.11 -13.23
CA LYS A 471 17.08 -5.67 -11.93
C LYS A 471 15.56 -5.83 -11.87
N PRO A 472 15.01 -6.29 -10.74
CA PRO A 472 13.58 -6.40 -10.57
C PRO A 472 12.93 -5.03 -10.38
N ILE A 473 11.71 -4.87 -10.89
CA ILE A 473 10.87 -3.68 -10.70
C ILE A 473 10.14 -3.69 -9.35
N LYS A 474 9.83 -4.89 -8.82
CA LYS A 474 9.19 -5.09 -7.50
C LYS A 474 9.87 -6.21 -6.71
N PRO A 475 9.88 -6.14 -5.37
CA PRO A 475 9.50 -4.98 -4.54
C PRO A 475 10.57 -3.87 -4.61
N ASN A 476 10.14 -2.61 -4.58
CA ASN A 476 11.08 -1.49 -4.55
C ASN A 476 11.63 -1.31 -3.12
N LYS A 477 12.75 -2.00 -2.85
CA LYS A 477 13.36 -2.09 -1.51
C LYS A 477 13.51 -0.74 -0.81
N LYS A 478 13.91 0.31 -1.55
CA LYS A 478 14.09 1.67 -1.01
C LYS A 478 12.77 2.30 -0.58
N LYS A 479 11.74 2.22 -1.43
CA LYS A 479 10.42 2.80 -1.13
C LYS A 479 9.74 2.10 0.05
N ASN A 480 9.79 0.76 0.07
CA ASN A 480 9.19 -0.01 1.16
C ASN A 480 9.86 0.27 2.50
N LEU A 481 11.20 0.34 2.54
CA LEU A 481 11.94 0.64 3.77
C LEU A 481 11.63 2.05 4.28
N LEU A 482 11.55 3.04 3.37
CA LEU A 482 11.16 4.40 3.71
C LEU A 482 9.74 4.44 4.30
N LEU A 483 8.80 3.73 3.68
CA LEU A 483 7.44 3.62 4.19
C LEU A 483 7.41 2.95 5.57
N GLY A 484 8.19 1.90 5.78
CA GLY A 484 8.35 1.23 7.06
C GLY A 484 8.87 2.17 8.16
N ILE A 485 9.81 3.06 7.83
CA ILE A 485 10.30 4.09 8.76
C ILE A 485 9.17 5.07 9.11
N ILE A 486 8.47 5.61 8.12
CA ILE A 486 7.41 6.61 8.34
C ILE A 486 6.27 6.02 9.19
N VAL A 487 5.77 4.84 8.80
CA VAL A 487 4.68 4.15 9.50
C VAL A 487 5.12 3.72 10.91
N GLY A 488 6.35 3.19 11.04
CA GLY A 488 6.91 2.84 12.34
C GLY A 488 7.04 4.03 13.28
N LEU A 489 7.45 5.20 12.78
CA LEU A 489 7.55 6.43 13.58
C LEU A 489 6.17 6.91 14.02
N MET A 490 5.21 6.98 13.10
CA MET A 490 3.83 7.40 13.41
C MET A 490 3.18 6.49 14.47
N LEU A 491 3.26 5.17 14.28
CA LEU A 491 2.72 4.21 15.26
C LEU A 491 3.49 4.29 16.59
N GLY A 492 4.81 4.39 16.55
CA GLY A 492 5.62 4.54 17.76
C GLY A 492 5.21 5.76 18.58
N VAL A 493 5.02 6.91 17.94
CA VAL A 493 4.52 8.14 18.58
C VAL A 493 3.10 7.90 19.11
N GLY A 494 2.19 7.38 18.28
CA GLY A 494 0.80 7.15 18.65
C GLY A 494 0.63 6.27 19.88
N VAL A 495 1.34 5.13 19.94
CA VAL A 495 1.26 4.22 21.10
C VAL A 495 1.93 4.85 22.34
N ALA A 496 3.01 5.63 22.18
CA ALA A 496 3.62 6.34 23.29
C ALA A 496 2.67 7.37 23.93
N PHE A 497 1.97 8.16 23.11
CA PHE A 497 0.96 9.11 23.57
C PHE A 497 -0.27 8.41 24.15
N PHE A 498 -0.75 7.35 23.51
CA PHE A 498 -1.88 6.57 24.03
C PHE A 498 -1.58 5.99 25.42
N ARG A 499 -0.36 5.46 25.62
CA ARG A 499 0.08 4.93 26.92
C ARG A 499 0.16 6.02 27.99
N GLU A 500 0.53 7.24 27.61
CA GLU A 500 0.56 8.39 28.53
C GLU A 500 -0.84 8.90 28.85
N TYR A 501 -1.74 8.94 27.86
CA TYR A 501 -3.13 9.32 28.05
C TYR A 501 -3.86 8.40 29.04
N MET A 502 -3.50 7.11 29.09
CA MET A 502 -4.05 6.17 30.09
C MET A 502 -3.43 6.28 31.50
N ASP A 503 -2.46 7.17 31.74
CA ASP A 503 -1.77 7.33 33.02
C ASP A 503 -2.33 8.51 33.83
N ASP A 504 -3.39 8.26 34.61
CA ASP A 504 -4.12 9.27 35.43
C ASP A 504 -3.47 9.60 36.80
N THR A 505 -2.18 9.32 36.98
CA THR A 505 -1.48 9.54 38.27
C THR A 505 -1.10 11.00 38.50
N LEU A 506 -1.26 11.49 39.73
CA LEU A 506 -0.93 12.89 40.09
C LEU A 506 0.58 13.02 40.36
N LYS A 507 1.28 13.71 39.46
CA LYS A 507 2.74 13.90 39.52
C LYS A 507 3.16 15.33 39.88
N ASP A 508 2.21 16.27 39.85
CA ASP A 508 2.45 17.68 40.12
C ASP A 508 2.01 18.08 41.54
N SER A 509 2.87 18.84 42.23
CA SER A 509 2.65 19.30 43.60
C SER A 509 1.51 20.31 43.72
N GLU A 510 1.34 21.20 42.73
CA GLU A 510 0.26 22.19 42.78
C GLU A 510 -1.11 21.53 42.58
N GLN A 511 -1.21 20.56 41.67
CA GLN A 511 -2.43 19.75 41.51
C GLN A 511 -2.83 19.02 42.81
N VAL A 512 -1.86 18.45 43.55
CA VAL A 512 -2.14 17.77 44.83
C VAL A 512 -2.66 18.75 45.88
N LYS A 513 -2.05 19.95 45.98
CA LYS A 513 -2.46 21.01 46.89
C LYS A 513 -3.88 21.50 46.61
N GLN A 514 -4.21 21.73 45.34
CA GLN A 514 -5.56 22.13 44.93
C GLN A 514 -6.61 21.05 45.24
N LEU A 515 -6.28 19.77 45.02
CA LEU A 515 -7.21 18.68 45.26
C LEU A 515 -7.41 18.33 46.74
N LEU A 516 -6.35 18.39 47.56
CA LEU A 516 -6.43 18.11 49.01
C LEU A 516 -6.96 19.30 49.82
N GLY A 517 -6.85 20.53 49.31
CA GLY A 517 -7.29 21.74 50.02
C GLY A 517 -6.43 22.11 51.23
N VAL A 518 -5.23 21.54 51.37
CA VAL A 518 -4.28 21.81 52.46
C VAL A 518 -2.93 22.26 51.89
N PRO A 519 -2.16 23.11 52.59
CA PRO A 519 -0.87 23.58 52.09
C PRO A 519 0.14 22.43 52.03
N ALA A 520 0.89 22.35 50.93
CA ALA A 520 2.07 21.51 50.85
C ALA A 520 3.23 22.18 51.61
N LEU A 521 3.64 21.59 52.74
CA LEU A 521 4.65 22.18 53.63
C LEU A 521 6.08 22.00 53.08
N THR A 522 6.36 20.85 52.47
CA THR A 522 7.64 20.55 51.83
C THR A 522 7.49 19.39 50.85
N THR A 523 8.47 19.24 49.97
CA THR A 523 8.64 18.05 49.12
C THR A 523 9.90 17.32 49.55
N ILE A 524 9.77 16.07 49.98
CA ILE A 524 10.91 15.22 50.33
C ILE A 524 11.37 14.51 49.04
N PRO A 525 12.59 14.77 48.56
CA PRO A 525 13.13 14.10 47.39
C PRO A 525 13.46 12.64 47.70
N PHE A 526 13.60 11.83 46.64
CA PHE A 526 13.88 10.40 46.78
C PHE A 526 15.14 10.17 47.62
N LEU A 527 14.94 9.48 48.72
CA LEU A 527 15.99 8.97 49.58
C LEU A 527 16.55 7.74 48.85
N GLY A 528 17.60 7.95 48.05
CA GLY A 528 18.17 6.96 47.12
C GLY A 528 18.25 5.53 47.67
N ASP A 529 18.14 4.55 46.78
CA ASP A 529 18.10 3.13 47.12
C ASP A 529 19.45 2.65 47.71
N ARG A 530 19.58 2.67 49.03
CA ARG A 530 20.59 1.93 49.78
C ARG A 530 19.90 0.70 50.37
N SER A 531 19.76 -0.34 49.56
CA SER A 531 18.85 -1.46 49.85
C SER A 531 19.49 -2.64 50.62
N HIS A 532 18.57 -3.37 51.28
CA HIS A 532 18.52 -4.82 51.53
C HIS A 532 19.02 -5.43 52.85
N SER A 533 19.42 -4.69 53.89
CA SER A 533 19.56 -5.29 55.22
C SER A 533 18.74 -4.57 56.30
N ASP A 534 18.19 -5.32 57.26
CA ASP A 534 17.49 -4.76 58.43
C ASP A 534 18.41 -3.88 59.29
N ALA A 535 19.74 -4.08 59.19
CA ALA A 535 20.75 -3.23 59.82
C ALA A 535 20.89 -1.86 59.12
N ASP A 536 20.48 -1.74 57.86
CA ASP A 536 20.62 -0.51 57.06
C ASP A 536 19.41 0.44 57.18
N ARG A 537 18.30 0.07 57.83
CA ARG A 537 17.17 1.01 58.04
C ARG A 537 17.48 2.14 59.02
N ALA A 538 18.42 1.91 59.94
CA ALA A 538 19.06 2.97 60.71
C ALA A 538 19.75 4.03 59.80
N HIS A 539 20.10 3.66 58.56
CA HIS A 539 20.63 4.59 57.56
C HIS A 539 19.61 5.52 56.89
N THR A 540 18.33 5.38 57.24
CA THR A 540 17.23 6.23 56.72
C THR A 540 17.02 7.51 57.54
N LEU A 541 17.70 7.66 58.69
CA LEU A 541 17.78 8.92 59.44
C LEU A 541 18.74 9.89 58.76
N VAL A 542 18.40 10.33 57.55
CA VAL A 542 19.24 11.21 56.72
C VAL A 542 19.54 12.54 57.43
N SER A 543 18.62 13.02 58.27
CA SER A 543 18.84 14.19 59.14
C SER A 543 20.03 14.05 60.11
N GLN A 544 20.44 12.82 60.44
CA GLN A 544 21.56 12.52 61.33
C GLN A 544 22.82 12.09 60.56
N LEU A 545 22.66 11.33 59.48
CA LEU A 545 23.76 10.66 58.78
C LEU A 545 24.35 11.46 57.62
N ASP A 546 23.54 12.27 56.95
CA ASP A 546 24.00 13.21 55.92
C ASP A 546 23.28 14.56 56.09
N PRO A 547 23.63 15.34 57.14
CA PRO A 547 22.93 16.57 57.47
C PRO A 547 23.02 17.66 56.38
N LYS A 548 23.91 17.53 55.39
CA LYS A 548 24.04 18.49 54.28
C LYS A 548 23.30 18.06 53.01
N SER A 549 22.65 16.90 53.03
CA SER A 549 21.93 16.37 51.87
C SER A 549 20.63 17.13 51.58
N PRO A 550 20.15 17.13 50.32
CA PRO A 550 18.85 17.72 49.97
C PRO A 550 17.65 17.19 50.77
N PRO A 551 17.53 15.87 51.07
CA PRO A 551 16.47 15.38 51.95
C PRO A 551 16.56 15.92 53.38
N ALA A 552 17.76 16.06 53.96
CA ALA A 552 17.93 16.64 55.29
C ALA A 552 17.46 18.11 55.33
N GLU A 553 17.73 18.88 54.28
CA GLU A 553 17.25 20.26 54.16
C GLU A 553 15.72 20.32 54.01
N ALA A 554 15.11 19.39 53.27
CA ALA A 554 13.65 19.27 53.19
C ALA A 554 13.00 19.01 54.57
N PHE A 555 13.64 18.19 55.43
CA PHE A 555 13.19 17.98 56.81
C PHE A 555 13.41 19.20 57.72
N ARG A 556 14.44 20.03 57.48
CA ARG A 556 14.58 21.32 58.18
C ARG A 556 13.52 22.32 57.76
N ALA A 557 13.18 22.37 56.48
CA ALA A 557 12.07 23.18 55.97
C ALA A 557 10.74 22.73 56.61
N LEU A 558 10.49 21.41 56.69
CA LEU A 558 9.33 20.85 57.37
C LEU A 558 9.28 21.27 58.84
N ARG A 559 10.39 21.16 59.57
CA ARG A 559 10.49 21.60 60.96
C ARG A 559 10.10 23.07 61.11
N THR A 560 10.65 23.93 60.26
CA THR A 560 10.35 25.37 60.27
C THR A 560 8.85 25.64 60.01
N ALA A 561 8.26 24.93 59.03
CA ALA A 561 6.83 25.05 58.72
C ALA A 561 5.96 24.62 59.92
N ILE A 562 6.28 23.50 60.57
CA ILE A 562 5.59 23.04 61.77
C ILE A 562 5.77 24.03 62.93
N HIS A 563 6.97 24.57 63.13
CA HIS A 563 7.23 25.55 64.18
C HIS A 563 6.29 26.76 64.06
N PHE A 564 6.11 27.32 62.86
CA PHE A 564 5.17 28.43 62.64
C PHE A 564 3.70 28.07 62.96
N SER A 565 3.29 26.82 62.73
CA SER A 565 1.95 26.33 63.11
C SER A 565 1.77 26.17 64.63
N THR A 566 2.85 26.12 65.40
CA THR A 566 2.85 25.97 66.88
C THR A 566 2.97 27.28 67.67
N ILE A 567 3.33 28.41 67.04
CA ILE A 567 3.64 29.67 67.75
C ILE A 567 2.42 30.27 68.49
N LYS A 568 1.20 30.08 67.98
CA LYS A 568 0.00 30.79 68.48
C LYS A 568 -0.83 30.01 69.50
N GLN A 569 -0.64 28.70 69.59
CA GLN A 569 -1.40 27.79 70.44
C GLN A 569 -0.39 26.74 70.87
N SER A 570 -0.23 26.45 72.16
CA SER A 570 0.78 25.52 72.71
C SER A 570 0.54 24.07 72.30
N LYS A 571 0.61 23.79 70.99
CA LYS A 571 0.36 22.51 70.35
C LYS A 571 1.61 21.65 70.45
N LYS A 572 1.50 20.52 71.14
CA LYS A 572 2.61 19.60 71.42
C LYS A 572 2.45 18.27 70.70
N VAL A 573 1.22 17.80 70.45
CA VAL A 573 0.96 16.48 69.88
C VAL A 573 0.73 16.58 68.37
N LEU A 574 1.58 15.93 67.58
CA LEU A 574 1.52 15.88 66.12
C LEU A 574 1.25 14.46 65.64
N LEU A 575 0.13 14.26 64.94
CA LEU A 575 -0.18 13.01 64.25
C LEU A 575 0.41 13.01 62.84
N VAL A 576 1.19 11.99 62.48
CA VAL A 576 1.66 11.78 61.11
C VAL A 576 0.88 10.64 60.49
N ALA A 577 0.12 10.92 59.44
CA ALA A 577 -0.75 9.96 58.77
C ALA A 577 -0.56 10.01 57.25
N SER A 578 -1.00 8.97 56.54
CA SER A 578 -0.95 8.90 55.07
C SER A 578 -2.25 8.35 54.51
N ALA A 579 -2.51 8.52 53.22
CA ALA A 579 -3.69 7.95 52.58
C ALA A 579 -3.57 6.43 52.45
N LEU A 580 -2.43 5.96 51.96
CA LEU A 580 -2.17 4.59 51.58
C LEU A 580 -0.94 4.01 52.31
N PRO A 581 -0.85 2.67 52.45
CA PRO A 581 0.33 2.02 52.99
C PRO A 581 1.58 2.32 52.16
N GLY A 582 2.68 2.62 52.86
CA GLY A 582 4.00 2.78 52.26
C GLY A 582 4.30 4.17 51.69
N GLU A 583 3.46 5.19 51.90
CA GLU A 583 3.73 6.56 51.41
C GLU A 583 4.88 7.29 52.13
N GLY A 584 5.46 6.68 53.18
CA GLY A 584 6.64 7.20 53.88
C GLY A 584 6.38 7.80 55.26
N LYS A 585 5.18 7.63 55.83
CA LYS A 585 4.77 8.12 57.16
C LYS A 585 5.85 7.95 58.25
N THR A 586 6.28 6.73 58.52
CA THR A 586 7.27 6.40 59.56
C THR A 586 8.63 7.02 59.29
N THR A 587 9.05 7.09 58.02
CA THR A 587 10.28 7.77 57.61
C THR A 587 10.22 9.27 57.88
N VAL A 588 9.05 9.89 57.61
CA VAL A 588 8.81 11.30 57.91
C VAL A 588 8.78 11.55 59.40
N SER A 589 8.05 10.73 60.17
CA SER A 589 7.95 10.78 61.62
C SER A 589 9.33 10.74 62.29
N ALA A 590 10.16 9.75 61.93
CA ALA A 590 11.48 9.56 62.53
C ALA A 590 12.46 10.70 62.18
N ASN A 591 12.53 11.12 60.93
CA ASN A 591 13.43 12.21 60.52
C ASN A 591 12.99 13.58 61.05
N LEU A 592 11.67 13.82 61.14
CA LEU A 592 11.12 15.05 61.74
C LEU A 592 11.43 15.11 63.24
N ALA A 593 11.36 13.98 63.94
CA ALA A 593 11.72 13.93 65.36
C ALA A 593 13.18 14.34 65.59
N VAL A 594 14.09 13.81 64.79
CA VAL A 594 15.51 14.15 64.85
C VAL A 594 15.75 15.63 64.55
N THR A 595 15.09 16.21 63.53
CA THR A 595 15.28 17.64 63.20
C THR A 595 14.70 18.57 64.25
N LEU A 596 13.58 18.22 64.88
CA LEU A 596 13.01 18.95 66.01
C LEU A 596 13.94 18.92 67.23
N ALA A 597 14.51 17.75 67.55
CA ALA A 597 15.45 17.62 68.67
C ALA A 597 16.76 18.39 68.46
N GLN A 598 17.24 18.48 67.20
CA GLN A 598 18.37 19.34 66.84
C GLN A 598 18.10 20.84 67.09
N ALA A 599 16.84 21.27 67.20
CA ALA A 599 16.47 22.63 67.60
C ALA A 599 16.43 22.83 69.12
N GLY A 600 16.76 21.79 69.91
CA GLY A 600 16.84 21.84 71.37
C GLY A 600 15.59 21.35 72.11
N GLY A 601 14.54 20.92 71.42
CA GLY A 601 13.33 20.37 72.05
C GLY A 601 13.51 18.93 72.51
N ARG A 602 12.81 18.53 73.59
CA ARG A 602 12.68 17.13 74.01
C ARG A 602 11.53 16.48 73.27
N ILE A 603 11.84 15.47 72.45
CA ILE A 603 10.89 14.87 71.51
C ILE A 603 10.61 13.42 71.89
N LEU A 604 9.34 13.02 71.86
CA LEU A 604 8.93 11.63 71.95
C LEU A 604 8.27 11.20 70.63
N VAL A 605 8.69 10.06 70.07
CA VAL A 605 8.01 9.44 68.93
C VAL A 605 7.30 8.16 69.39
N VAL A 606 6.00 8.09 69.18
CA VAL A 606 5.17 6.94 69.58
C VAL A 606 4.72 6.18 68.34
N GLY A 607 5.02 4.88 68.29
CA GLY A 607 4.57 3.98 67.23
C GLY A 607 3.12 3.56 67.45
N CYS A 608 2.18 4.27 66.84
CA CYS A 608 0.73 3.98 66.96
C CYS A 608 0.19 3.03 65.88
N ASP A 609 1.00 2.66 64.88
CA ASP A 609 0.69 1.59 63.92
C ASP A 609 0.88 0.20 64.57
N LEU A 610 -0.09 -0.22 65.39
CA LEU A 610 -0.07 -1.51 66.09
C LEU A 610 -0.24 -2.71 65.14
N ARG A 611 -0.69 -2.46 63.91
CA ARG A 611 -0.93 -3.49 62.88
C ARG A 611 0.35 -3.87 62.14
N LYS A 612 1.14 -2.87 61.74
CA LYS A 612 2.43 -3.07 61.04
C LYS A 612 3.51 -2.17 61.65
N PRO A 613 3.97 -2.48 62.87
CA PRO A 613 4.90 -1.62 63.58
C PRO A 613 6.28 -1.62 62.92
N SER A 614 6.72 -0.45 62.47
CA SER A 614 8.01 -0.26 61.78
C SER A 614 8.92 0.77 62.44
N LEU A 615 8.44 1.54 63.44
CA LEU A 615 9.22 2.61 64.09
C LEU A 615 10.52 2.10 64.74
N HIS A 616 10.48 0.93 65.39
CA HIS A 616 11.62 0.28 66.03
C HIS A 616 12.75 -0.09 65.06
N GLU A 617 12.50 -0.10 63.75
CA GLU A 617 13.51 -0.37 62.73
C GLU A 617 14.34 0.89 62.36
N PHE A 618 13.83 2.08 62.71
CA PHE A 618 14.50 3.36 62.43
C PHE A 618 15.41 3.82 63.58
N PHE A 619 15.17 3.34 64.81
CA PHE A 619 15.92 3.71 66.02
C PHE A 619 16.52 2.47 66.68
N THR A 620 17.65 2.65 67.37
CA THR A 620 18.33 1.55 68.07
C THR A 620 17.65 1.24 69.41
N GLY A 621 16.66 0.36 69.43
CA GLY A 621 16.04 -0.12 70.68
C GLY A 621 15.11 -1.32 70.51
N HIS A 622 14.43 -1.70 71.59
CA HIS A 622 13.64 -2.94 71.62
C HIS A 622 12.21 -2.74 71.11
N LYS A 623 11.65 -3.79 70.47
CA LYS A 623 10.25 -3.81 70.02
C LYS A 623 9.24 -3.96 71.17
N THR A 624 9.65 -4.59 72.27
CA THR A 624 8.81 -4.86 73.45
C THR A 624 9.64 -4.68 74.72
N PRO A 625 9.07 -4.15 75.82
CA PRO A 625 7.70 -3.63 75.94
C PRO A 625 7.50 -2.30 75.18
N GLY A 626 6.28 -2.04 74.71
CA GLY A 626 5.90 -0.84 73.96
C GLY A 626 4.50 -0.33 74.33
N LEU A 627 3.88 0.45 73.44
CA LEU A 627 2.57 1.08 73.66
C LEU A 627 1.49 0.07 74.03
N THR A 628 1.46 -1.10 73.38
CA THR A 628 0.48 -2.14 73.67
C THR A 628 0.56 -2.63 75.12
N GLU A 629 1.75 -2.94 75.62
CA GLU A 629 1.94 -3.42 77.00
C GLU A 629 1.59 -2.34 78.03
N ILE A 630 1.84 -1.06 77.74
CA ILE A 630 1.44 0.06 78.62
C ILE A 630 -0.09 0.18 78.70
N LEU A 631 -0.79 0.11 77.56
CA LEU A 631 -2.24 0.29 77.52
C LEU A 631 -3.02 -0.88 78.12
N VAL A 632 -2.43 -2.09 78.14
CA VAL A 632 -2.98 -3.27 78.83
C VAL A 632 -2.63 -3.29 80.31
N GLY A 633 -1.63 -2.50 80.75
CA GLY A 633 -1.20 -2.40 82.15
C GLY A 633 -0.11 -3.40 82.56
N ASP A 634 0.59 -4.01 81.59
CA ASP A 634 1.65 -4.99 81.81
C ASP A 634 3.04 -4.35 82.04
N SER A 635 3.21 -3.05 81.74
CA SER A 635 4.49 -2.34 81.84
C SER A 635 4.29 -0.84 82.05
N ASP A 636 5.17 -0.19 82.82
CA ASP A 636 5.16 1.26 83.04
C ASP A 636 5.90 2.01 81.92
N PHE A 637 5.51 3.28 81.67
CA PHE A 637 6.12 4.11 80.62
C PHE A 637 7.65 4.19 80.71
N ASP A 638 8.20 4.43 81.91
CA ASP A 638 9.65 4.58 82.10
C ASP A 638 10.44 3.28 81.83
N SER A 639 9.76 2.12 81.85
CA SER A 639 10.36 0.82 81.51
C SER A 639 10.27 0.46 80.03
N ALA A 640 9.37 1.11 79.28
CA ALA A 640 9.09 0.83 77.87
C ALA A 640 9.62 1.91 76.91
N VAL A 641 9.92 3.12 77.40
CA VAL A 641 10.55 4.17 76.61
C VAL A 641 12.01 3.84 76.31
N ASN A 642 12.43 4.00 75.05
CA ASN A 642 13.78 3.73 74.59
C ASN A 642 14.46 5.03 74.15
N LEU A 643 15.77 5.15 74.42
CA LEU A 643 16.59 6.24 73.87
C LEU A 643 16.82 5.99 72.38
N ALA A 644 16.50 6.96 71.53
CA ALA A 644 16.53 6.79 70.07
C ALA A 644 17.94 6.85 69.44
N GLY A 645 18.99 7.00 70.25
CA GLY A 645 20.37 7.19 69.79
C GLY A 645 20.70 8.60 69.28
N ALA A 646 19.70 9.45 69.06
CA ALA A 646 19.84 10.89 68.81
C ALA A 646 19.59 11.69 70.10
N SER A 647 20.39 12.73 70.34
CA SER A 647 20.25 13.58 71.54
C SER A 647 18.86 14.20 71.62
N ASN A 648 18.20 14.11 72.78
CA ASN A 648 16.85 14.64 73.05
C ASN A 648 15.69 13.98 72.27
N VAL A 649 15.89 12.78 71.71
CA VAL A 649 14.81 11.98 71.12
C VAL A 649 14.63 10.68 71.90
N ASP A 650 13.44 10.50 72.44
CA ASP A 650 12.96 9.23 72.97
C ASP A 650 11.96 8.62 72.00
N PHE A 651 11.85 7.29 71.99
CA PHE A 651 10.82 6.61 71.23
C PHE A 651 10.14 5.52 72.04
N LEU A 652 8.84 5.38 71.80
CA LEU A 652 8.00 4.31 72.32
C LEU A 652 7.56 3.46 71.13
N SER A 653 8.01 2.20 71.09
CA SER A 653 7.61 1.25 70.06
C SER A 653 6.14 0.87 70.22
N ALA A 654 5.54 0.24 69.21
CA ALA A 654 4.16 -0.22 69.29
C ALA A 654 3.93 -1.37 70.28
N GLY A 655 4.97 -2.14 70.62
CA GLY A 655 4.84 -3.37 71.40
C GLY A 655 4.45 -4.59 70.56
N SER A 656 3.89 -5.60 71.23
CA SER A 656 3.26 -6.75 70.58
C SER A 656 2.01 -6.34 69.81
N SER A 657 1.67 -7.04 68.71
CA SER A 657 0.47 -6.69 67.93
C SER A 657 -0.79 -7.21 68.63
N PRO A 658 -1.71 -6.33 69.08
CA PRO A 658 -2.94 -6.76 69.75
C PRO A 658 -3.99 -7.25 68.74
N PRO A 659 -4.97 -8.07 69.17
CA PRO A 659 -6.08 -8.49 68.33
C PRO A 659 -7.01 -7.32 67.95
N ASN A 660 -7.19 -6.33 68.84
CA ASN A 660 -8.08 -5.18 68.64
C ASN A 660 -7.34 -3.82 68.79
N PRO A 661 -6.56 -3.36 67.78
CA PRO A 661 -5.81 -2.11 67.86
C PRO A 661 -6.63 -0.84 68.13
N VAL A 662 -7.78 -0.69 67.47
CA VAL A 662 -8.60 0.55 67.55
C VAL A 662 -9.16 0.75 68.95
N GLU A 663 -9.66 -0.32 69.57
CA GLU A 663 -10.23 -0.29 70.92
C GLU A 663 -9.18 0.14 71.93
N LEU A 664 -7.94 -0.35 71.77
CA LEU A 664 -6.81 -0.02 72.66
C LEU A 664 -6.43 1.46 72.55
N LEU A 665 -6.34 1.99 71.33
CA LEU A 665 -5.97 3.38 71.06
C LEU A 665 -7.06 4.39 71.46
N GLY A 666 -8.32 3.94 71.53
CA GLY A 666 -9.47 4.77 71.96
C GLY A 666 -9.77 4.74 73.45
N THR A 667 -8.92 4.10 74.27
CA THR A 667 -9.13 4.02 75.73
C THR A 667 -8.82 5.33 76.46
N GLU A 668 -9.45 5.54 77.62
CA GLU A 668 -9.09 6.64 78.54
C GLU A 668 -7.63 6.54 79.01
N THR A 669 -7.07 5.33 79.08
CA THR A 669 -5.65 5.08 79.38
C THR A 669 -4.73 5.72 78.35
N MET A 670 -5.06 5.64 77.06
CA MET A 670 -4.29 6.29 75.99
C MET A 670 -4.36 7.82 76.11
N SER A 671 -5.55 8.38 76.35
CA SER A 671 -5.72 9.82 76.56
C SER A 671 -4.90 10.31 77.76
N SER A 672 -5.01 9.61 78.90
CA SER A 672 -4.28 9.92 80.12
C SER A 672 -2.76 9.80 79.94
N LEU A 673 -2.30 8.81 79.18
CA LEU A 673 -0.89 8.64 78.85
C LEU A 673 -0.38 9.85 78.06
N ILE A 674 -1.07 10.26 76.99
CA ILE A 674 -0.66 11.41 76.18
C ILE A 674 -0.66 12.70 77.01
N ASP A 675 -1.67 12.92 77.86
CA ASP A 675 -1.75 14.10 78.72
C ASP A 675 -0.61 14.18 79.73
N ASN A 676 -0.25 13.07 80.37
CA ASN A 676 0.91 13.00 81.25
C ASN A 676 2.23 13.29 80.50
N LEU A 677 2.33 12.83 79.25
CA LEU A 677 3.53 13.04 78.43
C LEU A 677 3.67 14.48 77.93
N ARG A 678 2.57 15.24 77.81
CA ARG A 678 2.58 16.67 77.44
C ARG A 678 3.40 17.53 78.42
N GLU A 679 3.54 17.10 79.67
CA GLU A 679 4.37 17.81 80.67
C GLU A 679 5.87 17.46 80.55
N ARG A 680 6.19 16.26 80.08
CA ARG A 680 7.57 15.74 80.00
C ARG A 680 8.29 16.11 78.71
N TYR A 681 7.55 16.23 77.61
CA TYR A 681 8.09 16.48 76.28
C TYR A 681 7.58 17.80 75.69
N ASP A 682 8.41 18.42 74.85
CA ASP A 682 8.07 19.64 74.14
C ASP A 682 7.23 19.33 72.90
N HIS A 683 7.52 18.20 72.23
CA HIS A 683 6.71 17.67 71.15
C HIS A 683 6.56 16.14 71.24
N ILE A 684 5.38 15.64 70.92
CA ILE A 684 5.03 14.22 70.85
C ILE A 684 4.56 13.93 69.42
N ILE A 685 5.24 13.02 68.72
CA ILE A 685 4.91 12.61 67.36
C ILE A 685 4.26 11.24 67.39
N LEU A 686 3.04 11.12 66.89
CA LEU A 686 2.29 9.87 66.78
C LEU A 686 2.41 9.34 65.36
N ASP A 687 3.11 8.22 65.16
CA ASP A 687 3.21 7.54 63.86
C ASP A 687 1.98 6.65 63.64
N ALA A 688 1.02 7.12 62.86
CA ALA A 688 -0.29 6.49 62.69
C ALA A 688 -0.34 5.53 61.49
N PRO A 689 -1.23 4.53 61.48
CA PRO A 689 -1.50 3.74 60.27
C PRO A 689 -2.20 4.60 59.18
N PRO A 690 -2.30 4.11 57.93
CA PRO A 690 -2.91 4.89 56.84
C PRO A 690 -4.43 5.10 57.01
N LEU A 691 -4.93 6.28 56.64
CA LEU A 691 -6.31 6.78 56.85
C LEU A 691 -7.38 6.13 55.95
N LEU A 692 -7.02 5.69 54.73
CA LEU A 692 -8.00 5.06 53.84
C LEU A 692 -8.35 3.61 54.23
N PRO A 693 -7.39 2.71 54.51
CA PRO A 693 -7.67 1.30 54.78
C PRO A 693 -8.18 1.00 56.19
N VAL A 694 -7.89 1.83 57.20
CA VAL A 694 -8.25 1.58 58.61
C VAL A 694 -8.70 2.83 59.35
N THR A 695 -9.37 2.68 60.50
CA THR A 695 -9.93 3.78 61.30
C THR A 695 -9.02 4.22 62.46
N ASP A 696 -7.93 3.51 62.73
CA ASP A 696 -7.09 3.77 63.92
C ASP A 696 -6.53 5.21 63.93
N ALA A 697 -6.11 5.73 62.77
CA ALA A 697 -5.61 7.10 62.63
C ALA A 697 -6.70 8.17 62.81
N ILE A 698 -7.98 7.82 62.64
CA ILE A 698 -9.10 8.72 62.93
C ILE A 698 -9.23 8.90 64.45
N VAL A 699 -9.18 7.82 65.23
CA VAL A 699 -9.23 7.88 66.70
C VAL A 699 -8.05 8.68 67.25
N LEU A 700 -6.85 8.45 66.72
CA LEU A 700 -5.65 9.19 67.12
C LEU A 700 -5.71 10.69 66.77
N SER A 701 -6.54 11.09 65.79
CA SER A 701 -6.66 12.50 65.40
C SER A 701 -7.35 13.36 66.46
N ASP A 702 -8.17 12.75 67.32
CA ASP A 702 -8.84 13.44 68.45
C ASP A 702 -7.85 13.75 69.59
N LEU A 703 -6.81 12.91 69.74
CA LEU A 703 -5.74 13.12 70.73
C LEU A 703 -4.67 14.13 70.27
N ALA A 704 -4.65 14.45 68.97
CA ALA A 704 -3.60 15.24 68.34
C ALA A 704 -4.00 16.71 68.17
N ASP A 705 -3.07 17.62 68.46
CA ASP A 705 -3.29 19.06 68.27
C ASP A 705 -3.17 19.47 66.79
N MET A 706 -2.48 18.63 66.00
CA MET A 706 -2.21 18.81 64.57
C MET A 706 -2.08 17.48 63.84
N VAL A 707 -2.52 17.44 62.58
CA VAL A 707 -2.33 16.32 61.66
C VAL A 707 -1.43 16.71 60.49
N LEU A 708 -0.39 15.92 60.23
CA LEU A 708 0.49 16.03 59.08
C LEU A 708 0.22 14.88 58.11
N VAL A 709 -0.17 15.20 56.88
CA VAL A 709 -0.52 14.20 55.86
C VAL A 709 0.67 13.93 54.96
N VAL A 710 1.17 12.71 54.91
CA VAL A 710 2.21 12.29 53.96
C VAL A 710 1.56 11.72 52.70
N TYR A 711 1.94 12.25 51.53
CA TYR A 711 1.36 11.89 50.23
C TYR A 711 2.46 11.52 49.23
N GLU A 712 2.36 10.36 48.56
CA GLU A 712 3.35 9.91 47.58
C GLU A 712 3.03 10.40 46.15
N LEU A 713 3.95 11.15 45.53
CA LEU A 713 3.78 11.65 44.17
C LEU A 713 3.85 10.53 43.12
N GLY A 714 2.98 10.60 42.11
CA GLY A 714 2.94 9.68 40.98
C GLY A 714 2.36 8.30 41.28
N ARG A 715 1.84 8.07 42.50
CA ARG A 715 1.22 6.80 42.91
C ARG A 715 -0.30 6.89 42.99
N SER A 716 -0.81 7.94 43.59
CA SER A 716 -2.25 8.14 43.82
C SER A 716 -2.88 8.89 42.65
N ASN A 717 -4.12 8.53 42.31
CA ASN A 717 -4.90 9.21 41.27
C ASN A 717 -5.82 10.28 41.89
N ARG A 718 -6.49 11.05 41.03
CA ARG A 718 -7.43 12.10 41.45
C ARG A 718 -8.52 11.59 42.41
N LYS A 719 -9.10 10.41 42.14
CA LYS A 719 -10.19 9.84 42.95
C LYS A 719 -9.74 9.54 44.38
N PHE A 720 -8.59 8.88 44.55
CA PHE A 720 -8.03 8.58 45.88
C PHE A 720 -7.71 9.84 46.69
N THR A 721 -7.23 10.88 46.01
CA THR A 721 -6.87 12.16 46.64
C THR A 721 -8.10 12.89 47.17
N LEU A 722 -9.20 12.91 46.39
CA LEU A 722 -10.47 13.46 46.83
C LEU A 722 -11.04 12.67 48.02
N SER A 723 -11.00 11.34 47.99
CA SER A 723 -11.45 10.52 49.12
C SER A 723 -10.66 10.77 50.40
N LEU A 724 -9.35 11.05 50.31
CA LEU A 724 -8.55 11.44 51.48
C LEU A 724 -9.00 12.78 52.05
N ARG A 725 -9.20 13.79 51.20
CA ARG A 725 -9.71 15.11 51.62
C ARG A 725 -11.05 14.97 52.33
N ASP A 726 -11.99 14.26 51.71
CA ASP A 726 -13.35 14.13 52.24
C ASP A 726 -13.31 13.46 53.62
N LYS A 727 -12.52 12.38 53.80
CA LYS A 727 -12.32 11.76 55.12
C LYS A 727 -11.72 12.70 56.16
N LEU A 728 -10.73 13.51 55.80
CA LEU A 728 -10.10 14.47 56.72
C LEU A 728 -11.08 15.59 57.13
N ALA A 729 -11.95 16.01 56.20
CA ALA A 729 -13.00 16.98 56.45
C ALA A 729 -14.10 16.42 57.35
N ASP A 730 -14.55 15.18 57.12
CA ASP A 730 -15.60 14.51 57.89
C ASP A 730 -15.26 14.42 59.38
N ILE A 731 -13.97 14.17 59.69
CA ILE A 731 -13.48 14.03 61.07
C ILE A 731 -13.02 15.35 61.69
N GLN A 732 -13.17 16.48 60.97
CA GLN A 732 -12.70 17.81 61.39
C GLN A 732 -11.25 17.83 61.89
N ALA A 733 -10.38 17.02 61.28
CA ALA A 733 -9.00 16.89 61.73
C ALA A 733 -8.26 18.24 61.62
N PRO A 734 -7.44 18.62 62.63
CA PRO A 734 -6.65 19.85 62.60
C PRO A 734 -5.43 19.71 61.67
N VAL A 735 -5.65 19.59 60.36
CA VAL A 735 -4.59 19.34 59.37
C VAL A 735 -3.68 20.56 59.24
N ALA A 736 -2.41 20.41 59.62
CA ALA A 736 -1.39 21.44 59.50
C ALA A 736 -0.91 21.64 58.06
N GLY A 737 -0.96 20.57 57.26
CA GLY A 737 -0.56 20.57 55.85
C GLY A 737 -0.20 19.17 55.36
N CYS A 738 0.32 19.08 54.14
CA CYS A 738 0.81 17.83 53.55
C CYS A 738 2.30 17.86 53.24
N VAL A 739 2.94 16.70 53.33
CA VAL A 739 4.32 16.44 52.91
C VAL A 739 4.27 15.61 51.65
N LEU A 740 4.83 16.14 50.57
CA LEU A 740 4.89 15.45 49.29
C LEU A 740 6.15 14.60 49.25
N ASN A 741 6.01 13.28 49.28
CA ASN A 741 7.12 12.34 49.19
C ASN A 741 7.32 11.93 47.72
N ASP A 742 8.40 12.40 47.08
CA ASP A 742 8.75 12.01 45.71
C ASP A 742 9.69 10.81 45.71
N LYS A 743 9.18 9.63 45.36
CA LYS A 743 10.00 8.43 45.21
C LYS A 743 10.55 8.21 43.79
N SER A 744 10.20 9.07 42.84
CA SER A 744 10.38 8.78 41.43
C SER A 744 11.70 9.29 40.83
N GLU A 745 12.58 9.92 41.63
CA GLU A 745 13.77 10.69 41.23
C GLU A 745 13.49 11.84 40.22
N LYS A 746 12.24 12.02 39.79
CA LYS A 746 11.90 12.86 38.64
C LYS A 746 11.54 14.30 39.01
N ALA A 747 11.05 14.59 40.22
CA ALA A 747 10.73 15.96 40.63
C ALA A 747 11.97 16.79 41.01
N ALA A 748 13.14 16.16 41.15
CA ALA A 748 14.41 16.84 41.38
C ALA A 748 14.75 17.88 40.28
N GLY A 749 14.19 17.72 39.07
CA GLY A 749 14.36 18.66 37.96
C GLY A 749 13.73 20.05 38.18
N TYR A 750 12.66 20.15 38.97
CA TYR A 750 11.98 21.44 39.22
C TYR A 750 12.66 22.21 40.37
N TYR A 751 13.02 21.51 41.45
CA TYR A 751 13.77 22.07 42.60
C TYR A 751 15.22 22.44 42.27
N GLY A 752 15.88 21.70 41.37
CA GLY A 752 17.26 21.96 40.95
C GLY A 752 17.44 23.30 40.23
N SER A 753 16.40 23.84 39.60
CA SER A 753 16.48 25.11 38.85
C SER A 753 16.53 26.35 39.75
N TYR A 754 16.02 26.28 40.99
CA TYR A 754 15.90 27.44 41.88
C TYR A 754 17.05 27.55 42.90
N TYR A 755 17.68 26.44 43.28
CA TYR A 755 18.77 26.40 44.28
C TYR A 755 20.12 25.85 43.79
N GLY A 756 20.20 25.41 42.52
CA GLY A 756 21.45 24.88 41.93
C GLY A 756 22.62 25.88 41.85
N GLY A 757 22.39 27.15 42.18
CA GLY A 757 23.43 28.20 42.18
C GLY A 757 24.20 28.38 43.49
N TYR A 758 23.81 27.74 44.60
CA TYR A 758 24.37 28.08 45.93
C TYR A 758 25.26 27.02 46.60
N TYR A 759 25.31 25.79 46.08
CA TYR A 759 26.26 24.76 46.53
C TYR A 759 27.17 24.36 45.36
N GLY A 760 28.32 25.02 45.29
CA GLY A 760 29.45 24.57 44.48
C GLY A 760 30.15 23.37 45.12
N GLU A 761 30.78 22.57 44.25
CA GLU A 761 31.69 21.44 44.52
C GLU A 761 31.03 20.10 44.87
N ASP A 762 30.92 19.18 43.90
CA ASP A 762 32.02 18.23 43.62
C ASP A 762 31.71 17.38 42.35
N ASP A 763 32.40 17.70 41.26
CA ASP A 763 32.13 17.22 39.89
C ASP A 763 32.79 15.85 39.58
N GLN A 764 32.87 14.96 40.57
CA GLN A 764 33.60 13.68 40.41
C GLN A 764 32.72 12.43 40.20
N LYS A 765 31.40 12.49 40.40
CA LYS A 765 30.54 11.29 40.24
C LYS A 765 29.94 11.08 38.85
N LYS A 766 29.92 12.08 37.97
CA LYS A 766 29.38 11.92 36.59
C LYS A 766 30.29 11.16 35.63
N LYS A 767 31.59 10.99 35.95
CA LYS A 767 32.54 10.28 35.07
C LYS A 767 32.50 8.74 35.16
N ARG A 768 31.82 8.14 36.14
CA ARG A 768 31.81 6.67 36.31
C ARG A 768 30.68 5.93 35.57
N PHE A 769 29.73 6.62 34.96
CA PHE A 769 28.64 5.95 34.21
C PHE A 769 29.04 5.55 32.78
N TRP A 770 30.07 6.18 32.20
CA TRP A 770 30.54 5.90 30.83
C TRP A 770 31.64 4.82 30.72
N GLN A 771 32.07 4.22 31.83
CA GLN A 771 33.16 3.22 31.83
C GLN A 771 32.71 1.79 32.16
N ARG A 772 31.41 1.52 32.28
CA ARG A 772 30.92 0.20 32.70
C ARG A 772 30.04 -0.56 31.71
N ASN A 773 29.76 0.00 30.54
CA ASN A 773 29.11 -0.69 29.41
C ASN A 773 29.89 -0.42 28.11
N GLY A 774 31.15 -0.84 28.09
CA GLY A 774 31.92 -1.08 26.87
C GLY A 774 31.93 -2.56 26.57
#